data_AF-A0A7Z9TH85-F1
#
_entry.id   AF-A0A7Z9TH85-F1
#
_cell.length_a   1.000
_cell.length_b   1.000
_cell.length_c   1.000
_cell.angle_alpha   90.00
_cell.angle_beta   90.00
_cell.angle_gamma   90.00
#
_symmetry.space_group_name_H-M   'P 1'
#
loop_
_entity.id
_entity.type
_entity.pdbx_description
1 polymer ?
#
loop_
_entity_poly.entity_id
_entity_poly.type
_entity_poly.pdbx_seq_one_letter_code
_entity_poly.pdbx_strand_id
1 'polypeptide(L)'
;MPVRTKQSIRTPTEKQINLLERLMVHELEDIQKKALAIVLHIWKKKSVQEISYIIPDLSEKQIRYTMKRYRSNPTQYLQALNNRWSKRRMVHELRSAHDKWAKRHQGKKTFDLTIRGFFHRYNKPLLAQLQNLGKNMLFVTAHDAYSDAGINPNCHLLVSYGTTEENERDNWVEVLRVVADTFGERILVSQYMNPDDKGDRKSIRIPDTVRYPGNDFPLSEAEKIPELRISLLSIQQEGVRLFGTKDMQTHEDCWAAAVNAAGFDYADIQGKVSSATRKRFVLMFLDYLVEHKFKWNPESLVKPEYDYISYFYRGLKNTWDNSLFREFTHADDILLGSLMEAYYYHEEEPSSPHQYYQDNMERIFSDLYNDEHLGNASTFDFALQGIFRKYSDGERITRPYLEEKENDKDFLDQMTSLGHGNFAHFMESVGLPAGQLDALYHDELDDPWKIEVLYENVRRLIEESLNTGENRLLGKYVSEKEKGLYHAMCMKYGHWTGGLAKVGVDLKGFTKQIKTRYSLQSAFHSFFQGLLKRYDFNELENPKRVKKEGQFTCNQALKDCTPEFYFWDKIIETRLGFHKHEPQDHIEKLKHHTGVIILVTTGGEKEMVSGETAVVRIPFSQFVKESKALLGMQIRHTEIERLSNKLKRKSFWE
;
A
#
# COMPACT_ATOMS: atom_id res chain seq x y z
N MET A 1 68.75 -56.97 -24.58
CA MET A 1 67.48 -57.74 -24.70
C MET A 1 66.83 -57.84 -23.33
N PRO A 2 65.64 -57.27 -23.08
CA PRO A 2 64.94 -57.53 -21.83
C PRO A 2 64.21 -58.87 -21.93
N VAL A 3 64.46 -59.73 -20.95
CA VAL A 3 63.81 -61.02 -20.76
C VAL A 3 62.30 -60.81 -20.63
N ARG A 4 61.52 -61.34 -21.59
CA ARG A 4 60.07 -61.51 -21.44
C ARG A 4 59.83 -62.46 -20.27
N THR A 5 59.53 -61.92 -19.09
CA THR A 5 58.92 -62.69 -18.01
C THR A 5 57.61 -63.26 -18.55
N LYS A 6 57.58 -64.58 -18.76
CA LYS A 6 56.34 -65.33 -18.98
C LYS A 6 55.44 -65.02 -17.78
N GLN A 7 54.42 -64.18 -17.97
CA GLN A 7 53.32 -64.06 -17.01
C GLN A 7 52.72 -65.46 -16.88
N SER A 8 53.03 -66.14 -15.77
CA SER A 8 52.42 -67.43 -15.48
C SER A 8 50.92 -67.19 -15.38
N ILE A 9 50.16 -67.97 -16.15
CA ILE A 9 48.71 -68.00 -16.04
C ILE A 9 48.43 -68.57 -14.65
N ARG A 10 48.14 -67.70 -13.67
CA ARG A 10 47.76 -68.12 -12.32
C ARG A 10 46.53 -69.03 -12.44
N THR A 11 46.59 -70.19 -11.79
CA THR A 11 45.47 -71.12 -11.70
C THR A 11 44.25 -70.38 -11.14
N PRO A 12 43.08 -70.45 -11.79
CA PRO A 12 41.87 -69.79 -11.27
C PRO A 12 41.51 -70.30 -9.88
N THR A 13 41.04 -69.40 -9.00
CA THR A 13 40.55 -69.81 -7.68
C THR A 13 39.20 -70.52 -7.79
N GLU A 14 38.83 -71.33 -6.80
CA GLU A 14 37.54 -72.02 -6.76
C GLU A 14 36.34 -71.07 -6.97
N LYS A 15 36.39 -69.87 -6.36
CA LYS A 15 35.39 -68.82 -6.58
C LYS A 15 35.30 -68.36 -8.05
N GLN A 16 36.43 -68.27 -8.74
CA GLN A 16 36.47 -67.90 -10.16
C GLN A 16 35.96 -69.03 -11.06
N ILE A 17 36.24 -70.29 -10.70
CA ILE A 17 35.72 -71.48 -11.37
C ILE A 17 34.20 -71.51 -11.25
N ASN A 18 33.66 -71.41 -10.04
CA ASN A 18 32.22 -71.38 -9.80
C ASN A 18 31.52 -70.23 -10.54
N LEU A 19 32.16 -69.05 -10.63
CA LEU A 19 31.63 -67.94 -11.42
C LEU A 19 31.67 -68.25 -12.92
N LEU A 20 32.76 -68.81 -13.44
CA LEU A 20 32.86 -69.19 -14.85
C LEU A 20 31.85 -70.26 -15.23
N GLU A 21 31.64 -71.28 -14.39
CA GLU A 21 30.61 -72.31 -14.61
C GLU A 21 29.21 -71.69 -14.68
N ARG A 22 28.87 -70.77 -13.77
CA ARG A 22 27.61 -70.01 -13.84
C ARG A 22 27.51 -69.17 -15.12
N LEU A 23 28.62 -68.57 -15.54
CA LEU A 23 28.65 -67.73 -16.75
C LEU A 23 28.53 -68.55 -18.05
N MET A 24 29.01 -69.80 -18.05
CA MET A 24 28.90 -70.71 -19.19
C MET A 24 27.45 -71.09 -19.51
N VAL A 25 26.56 -71.05 -18.52
CA VAL A 25 25.11 -71.27 -18.67
C VAL A 25 24.31 -69.97 -18.50
N HIS A 26 24.96 -68.80 -18.58
CA HIS A 26 24.30 -67.51 -18.41
C HIS A 26 23.27 -67.27 -19.51
N GLU A 27 22.15 -66.66 -19.20
CA GLU A 27 21.08 -66.37 -20.17
C GLU A 27 21.45 -65.41 -21.32
N LEU A 28 22.64 -64.81 -21.31
CA LEU A 28 23.12 -63.85 -22.30
C LEU A 28 24.25 -64.50 -23.09
N GLU A 29 24.03 -64.76 -24.38
CA GLU A 29 24.99 -65.45 -25.25
C GLU A 29 26.35 -64.75 -25.30
N ASP A 30 26.38 -63.41 -25.37
CA ASP A 30 27.64 -62.64 -25.33
C ASP A 30 28.47 -62.93 -24.07
N ILE A 31 27.80 -63.18 -22.93
CA ILE A 31 28.47 -63.53 -21.68
C ILE A 31 28.98 -64.97 -21.73
N GLN A 32 28.17 -65.91 -22.21
CA GLN A 32 28.60 -67.30 -22.40
C GLN A 32 29.82 -67.38 -23.32
N LYS A 33 29.78 -66.68 -24.46
CA LYS A 33 30.87 -66.58 -25.44
C LYS A 33 32.13 -65.99 -24.80
N LYS A 34 32.00 -64.92 -24.00
CA LYS A 34 33.13 -64.34 -23.24
C LYS A 34 33.69 -65.29 -22.19
N ALA A 35 32.84 -66.02 -21.48
CA ALA A 35 33.25 -67.02 -20.49
C ALA A 35 33.97 -68.20 -21.17
N LEU A 36 33.44 -68.70 -22.29
CA LEU A 36 34.06 -69.74 -23.11
C LEU A 36 35.42 -69.28 -23.66
N ALA A 37 35.53 -68.03 -24.13
CA ALA A 37 36.79 -67.46 -24.56
C ALA A 37 37.84 -67.44 -23.42
N ILE A 38 37.42 -67.12 -22.18
CA ILE A 38 38.29 -67.17 -20.99
C ILE A 38 38.71 -68.62 -20.72
N VAL A 39 37.78 -69.57 -20.79
CA VAL A 39 38.03 -70.99 -20.57
C VAL A 39 39.03 -71.56 -21.59
N LEU A 40 38.80 -71.30 -22.88
CA LEU A 40 39.67 -71.75 -23.97
C LEU A 40 41.07 -71.16 -23.87
N HIS A 41 41.17 -69.90 -23.46
CA HIS A 41 42.45 -69.22 -23.31
C HIS A 41 43.26 -69.74 -22.11
N ILE A 42 42.61 -69.96 -20.96
CA ILE A 42 43.29 -70.31 -19.70
C ILE A 42 43.55 -71.81 -19.60
N TRP A 43 42.53 -72.65 -19.82
CA TRP A 43 42.64 -74.10 -19.61
C TRP A 43 43.05 -74.87 -20.85
N LYS A 44 42.61 -74.43 -22.03
CA LYS A 44 42.98 -75.08 -23.31
C LYS A 44 44.15 -74.41 -24.03
N LYS A 45 44.71 -73.33 -23.46
CA LYS A 45 45.87 -72.57 -23.95
C LYS A 45 45.77 -72.12 -25.42
N LYS A 46 44.54 -71.86 -25.90
CA LYS A 46 44.28 -71.40 -27.26
C LYS A 46 44.71 -69.94 -27.46
N SER A 47 45.28 -69.64 -28.62
CA SER A 47 45.61 -68.29 -29.06
C SER A 47 44.35 -67.48 -29.38
N VAL A 48 44.47 -66.15 -29.45
CA VAL A 48 43.34 -65.27 -29.79
C VAL A 48 42.73 -65.62 -31.16
N GLN A 49 43.58 -65.94 -32.14
CA GLN A 49 43.17 -66.34 -33.50
C GLN A 49 42.40 -67.66 -33.50
N GLU A 50 42.88 -68.66 -32.75
CA GLU A 50 42.16 -69.93 -32.61
C GLU A 50 40.82 -69.74 -31.89
N ILE A 51 40.75 -68.88 -30.88
CA ILE A 51 39.49 -68.59 -30.17
C ILE A 51 38.49 -67.87 -31.07
N SER A 52 38.93 -66.89 -31.88
CA SER A 52 38.03 -66.23 -32.85
C SER A 52 37.54 -67.17 -33.93
N TYR A 53 38.28 -68.24 -34.26
CA TYR A 53 37.80 -69.27 -35.17
C TYR A 53 36.76 -70.18 -34.51
N ILE A 54 36.94 -70.52 -33.22
CA ILE A 54 36.00 -71.36 -32.45
C ILE A 54 34.72 -70.58 -32.09
N ILE A 55 34.82 -69.28 -31.85
CA ILE A 55 33.71 -68.39 -31.51
C ILE A 55 33.66 -67.24 -32.53
N PRO A 56 33.13 -67.48 -33.75
CA PRO A 56 33.19 -66.50 -34.84
C PRO A 56 32.51 -65.17 -34.51
N ASP A 57 31.54 -65.17 -33.58
CA ASP A 57 30.83 -63.97 -33.12
C ASP A 57 31.66 -63.05 -32.21
N LEU A 58 32.83 -63.50 -31.75
CA LEU A 58 33.76 -62.67 -30.97
C LEU A 58 34.97 -62.28 -31.82
N SER A 59 35.02 -61.00 -32.21
CA SER A 59 36.19 -60.45 -32.88
C SER A 59 37.46 -60.60 -32.03
N GLU A 60 38.62 -60.72 -32.68
CA GLU A 60 39.90 -60.77 -31.98
C GLU A 60 40.09 -59.58 -31.02
N LYS A 61 39.57 -58.39 -31.37
CA LYS A 61 39.61 -57.19 -30.53
C LYS A 61 38.82 -57.40 -29.23
N GLN A 62 37.61 -57.96 -29.32
CA GLN A 62 36.78 -58.27 -28.15
C GLN A 62 37.42 -59.35 -27.27
N ILE A 63 38.04 -60.36 -27.88
CA ILE A 63 38.75 -61.43 -27.14
C ILE A 63 39.95 -60.85 -26.39
N ARG A 64 40.81 -60.06 -27.07
CA ARG A 64 41.96 -59.39 -26.43
C ARG A 64 41.52 -58.49 -25.28
N TYR A 65 40.44 -57.73 -25.47
CA TYR A 65 39.88 -56.88 -24.42
C TYR A 65 39.37 -57.69 -23.23
N THR A 66 38.62 -58.76 -23.48
CA THR A 66 38.10 -59.68 -22.45
C THR A 66 39.25 -60.28 -21.64
N MET A 67 40.31 -60.75 -22.30
CA MET A 67 41.49 -61.29 -21.62
C MET A 67 42.23 -60.22 -20.81
N LYS A 68 42.37 -59.00 -21.35
CA LYS A 68 43.00 -57.88 -20.65
C LYS A 68 42.25 -57.55 -19.35
N ARG A 69 40.92 -57.42 -19.42
CA ARG A 69 40.07 -57.14 -18.25
C ARG A 69 40.11 -58.28 -17.24
N TYR A 70 39.97 -59.52 -17.69
CA TYR A 70 40.04 -60.69 -16.84
C TYR A 70 41.39 -60.76 -16.10
N ARG A 71 42.52 -60.59 -16.79
CA ARG A 71 43.86 -60.64 -16.15
C ARG A 71 44.07 -59.52 -15.13
N SER A 72 43.47 -58.35 -15.34
CA SER A 72 43.64 -57.20 -14.43
C SER A 72 42.96 -57.40 -13.08
N ASN A 73 41.73 -57.92 -13.05
CA ASN A 73 41.03 -58.27 -11.82
C ASN A 73 39.99 -59.39 -12.10
N PRO A 74 40.40 -60.66 -12.05
CA PRO A 74 39.58 -61.76 -12.54
C PRO A 74 38.26 -61.90 -11.79
N THR A 75 38.30 -61.89 -10.45
CA THR A 75 37.10 -62.07 -9.61
C THR A 75 36.11 -60.93 -9.82
N GLN A 76 36.58 -59.67 -9.84
CA GLN A 76 35.70 -58.51 -10.03
C GLN A 76 35.08 -58.50 -11.43
N TYR A 77 35.86 -58.86 -12.46
CA TYR A 77 35.37 -58.90 -13.84
C TYR A 77 34.32 -60.00 -14.04
N LEU A 78 34.58 -61.22 -13.55
CA LEU A 78 33.60 -62.31 -13.61
C LEU A 78 32.33 -61.98 -12.81
N GLN A 79 32.48 -61.38 -11.63
CA GLN A 79 31.34 -60.94 -10.84
C GLN A 79 30.54 -59.85 -11.57
N ALA A 80 31.20 -58.91 -12.25
CA ALA A 80 30.53 -57.88 -13.04
C ALA A 80 29.76 -58.46 -14.24
N LEU A 81 30.32 -59.48 -14.91
CA LEU A 81 29.60 -60.22 -15.95
C LEU A 81 28.38 -60.95 -15.37
N ASN A 82 28.53 -61.63 -14.24
CA ASN A 82 27.45 -62.36 -13.57
C ASN A 82 26.36 -61.42 -13.04
N ASN A 83 26.73 -60.19 -12.71
CA ASN A 83 25.81 -59.17 -12.22
C ASN A 83 25.12 -58.39 -13.35
N ARG A 84 25.35 -58.71 -14.63
CA ARG A 84 24.69 -58.03 -15.75
C ARG A 84 23.19 -58.30 -15.75
N TRP A 85 22.41 -57.29 -16.09
CA TRP A 85 20.94 -57.41 -16.21
C TRP A 85 20.54 -57.97 -17.57
N SER A 86 19.46 -58.75 -17.57
CA SER A 86 18.77 -59.25 -18.76
C SER A 86 17.25 -59.12 -18.55
N LYS A 87 16.46 -59.37 -19.60
CA LYS A 87 15.00 -59.44 -19.48
C LYS A 87 14.55 -60.52 -18.49
N ARG A 88 15.10 -61.74 -18.62
CA ARG A 88 14.75 -62.90 -17.79
C ARG A 88 15.11 -62.67 -16.31
N ARG A 89 16.29 -62.14 -16.02
CA ARG A 89 16.67 -61.78 -14.65
C ARG A 89 15.79 -60.67 -14.08
N MET A 90 15.46 -59.65 -14.88
CA MET A 90 14.56 -58.58 -14.47
C MET A 90 13.17 -59.11 -14.10
N VAL A 91 12.61 -60.00 -14.91
CA VAL A 91 11.35 -60.70 -14.63
C VAL A 91 11.46 -61.54 -13.36
N HIS A 92 12.54 -62.31 -13.18
CA HIS A 92 12.74 -63.13 -11.98
C HIS A 92 12.82 -62.29 -10.70
N GLU A 93 13.61 -61.22 -10.71
CA GLU A 93 13.76 -60.30 -9.58
C GLU A 93 12.44 -59.57 -9.25
N LEU A 94 11.64 -59.25 -10.29
CA LEU A 94 10.33 -58.65 -10.13
C LEU A 94 9.34 -59.63 -9.49
N ARG A 95 9.28 -60.88 -9.97
CA ARG A 95 8.46 -61.95 -9.35
C ARG A 95 8.88 -62.22 -7.90
N SER A 96 10.19 -62.27 -7.62
CA SER A 96 10.72 -62.47 -6.27
C SER A 96 10.35 -61.33 -5.32
N ALA A 97 10.44 -60.08 -5.79
CA ALA A 97 10.02 -58.91 -5.01
C ALA A 97 8.51 -58.92 -4.76
N HIS A 98 7.73 -59.29 -5.78
CA HIS A 98 6.27 -59.41 -5.70
C HIS A 98 5.83 -60.47 -4.70
N ASP A 99 6.33 -61.70 -4.79
CA ASP A 99 6.00 -62.81 -3.88
C ASP A 99 6.32 -62.45 -2.42
N LYS A 100 7.50 -61.86 -2.16
CA LYS A 100 7.89 -61.39 -0.80
C LYS A 100 6.93 -60.34 -0.26
N TRP A 101 6.46 -59.45 -1.13
CA TRP A 101 5.53 -58.41 -0.78
C TRP A 101 4.12 -58.98 -0.57
N ALA A 102 3.63 -59.82 -1.48
CA ALA A 102 2.31 -60.43 -1.45
C ALA A 102 2.11 -61.28 -0.19
N LYS A 103 3.10 -62.12 0.17
CA LYS A 103 3.10 -62.90 1.43
C LYS A 103 2.87 -62.05 2.69
N ARG A 104 3.35 -60.82 2.72
CA ARG A 104 3.16 -59.89 3.85
C ARG A 104 1.81 -59.16 3.84
N HIS A 105 1.08 -59.24 2.73
CA HIS A 105 -0.16 -58.50 2.49
C HIS A 105 -1.35 -59.41 2.15
N GLN A 106 -1.18 -60.73 2.20
CA GLN A 106 -2.26 -61.71 2.07
C GLN A 106 -3.40 -61.38 3.05
N GLY A 107 -4.64 -61.29 2.53
CA GLY A 107 -5.85 -61.01 3.29
C GLY A 107 -6.16 -59.52 3.53
N LYS A 108 -5.27 -58.59 3.13
CA LYS A 108 -5.60 -57.15 3.17
C LYS A 108 -6.50 -56.80 1.99
N LYS A 109 -7.58 -56.07 2.25
CA LYS A 109 -8.51 -55.60 1.19
C LYS A 109 -7.94 -54.43 0.38
N THR A 110 -7.07 -53.63 0.98
CA THR A 110 -6.43 -52.45 0.38
C THR A 110 -5.08 -52.18 1.05
N PHE A 111 -4.14 -51.55 0.33
CA PHE A 111 -2.89 -51.07 0.90
C PHE A 111 -2.35 -49.89 0.07
N ASP A 112 -1.73 -48.91 0.74
CA ASP A 112 -1.11 -47.76 0.10
C ASP A 112 0.40 -47.89 0.19
N LEU A 113 1.02 -48.40 -0.89
CA LEU A 113 2.47 -48.43 -1.01
C LEU A 113 2.87 -47.77 -2.32
N THR A 114 3.67 -46.72 -2.25
CA THR A 114 4.21 -46.09 -3.46
C THR A 114 5.16 -47.05 -4.17
N ILE A 115 5.24 -46.98 -5.50
CA ILE A 115 6.14 -47.82 -6.31
C ILE A 115 7.61 -47.73 -5.83
N ARG A 116 8.05 -46.53 -5.42
CA ARG A 116 9.37 -46.32 -4.83
C ARG A 116 9.52 -47.03 -3.48
N GLY A 117 8.49 -46.95 -2.63
CA GLY A 117 8.45 -47.65 -1.35
C GLY A 117 8.50 -49.16 -1.50
N PHE A 118 7.80 -49.70 -2.51
CA PHE A 118 7.86 -51.12 -2.88
C PHE A 118 9.30 -51.54 -3.22
N PHE A 119 9.90 -50.92 -4.23
CA PHE A 119 11.23 -51.38 -4.65
C PHE A 119 12.35 -51.03 -3.66
N HIS A 120 12.27 -49.91 -2.92
CA HIS A 120 13.25 -49.63 -1.87
C HIS A 120 13.28 -50.72 -0.80
N ARG A 121 12.11 -51.31 -0.49
CA ARG A 121 11.98 -52.34 0.55
C ARG A 121 12.32 -53.74 0.07
N TYR A 122 12.00 -54.06 -1.19
CA TYR A 122 12.10 -55.44 -1.70
C TYR A 122 13.22 -55.65 -2.73
N ASN A 123 13.58 -54.63 -3.54
CA ASN A 123 14.66 -54.73 -4.52
C ASN A 123 15.14 -53.36 -5.07
N LYS A 124 16.06 -52.67 -4.36
CA LYS A 124 16.58 -51.36 -4.78
C LYS A 124 17.32 -51.40 -6.14
N PRO A 125 18.14 -52.42 -6.47
CA PRO A 125 18.77 -52.53 -7.79
C PRO A 125 17.76 -52.61 -8.95
N LEU A 126 16.62 -53.28 -8.75
CA LEU A 126 15.57 -53.40 -9.76
C LEU A 126 14.90 -52.04 -10.05
N LEU A 127 14.70 -51.19 -9.04
CA LEU A 127 14.20 -49.81 -9.23
C LEU A 127 15.07 -49.03 -10.21
N ALA A 128 16.40 -49.11 -10.04
CA ALA A 128 17.34 -48.41 -10.90
C ALA A 128 17.29 -48.91 -12.36
N GLN A 129 16.93 -50.18 -12.59
CA GLN A 129 16.74 -50.68 -13.95
C GLN A 129 15.41 -50.22 -14.55
N LEU A 130 14.33 -50.24 -13.77
CA LEU A 130 13.02 -49.73 -14.18
C LEU A 130 13.05 -48.22 -14.49
N GLN A 131 13.89 -47.45 -13.81
CA GLN A 131 14.10 -46.03 -14.10
C GLN A 131 14.94 -45.78 -15.38
N ASN A 132 15.65 -46.79 -15.89
CA ASN A 132 16.49 -46.71 -17.09
C ASN A 132 15.93 -47.51 -18.28
N LEU A 133 14.62 -47.78 -18.27
CA LEU A 133 13.92 -48.40 -19.40
C LEU A 133 14.07 -47.57 -20.68
N GLY A 134 13.98 -48.22 -21.84
CA GLY A 134 14.32 -47.63 -23.14
C GLY A 134 15.83 -47.44 -23.38
N LYS A 135 16.62 -47.01 -22.39
CA LYS A 135 18.09 -46.83 -22.52
C LYS A 135 18.86 -48.15 -22.45
N ASN A 136 18.42 -49.08 -21.61
CA ASN A 136 19.06 -50.37 -21.44
C ASN A 136 18.53 -51.45 -22.41
N MET A 137 17.55 -51.11 -23.26
CA MET A 137 16.90 -51.99 -24.26
C MET A 137 16.31 -53.31 -23.69
N LEU A 138 16.11 -53.41 -22.38
CA LEU A 138 15.52 -54.60 -21.73
C LEU A 138 13.99 -54.63 -21.92
N PHE A 139 13.32 -53.55 -21.54
CA PHE A 139 11.88 -53.33 -21.79
C PHE A 139 11.67 -51.89 -22.27
N VAL A 140 10.57 -51.65 -23.00
CA VAL A 140 10.21 -50.31 -23.46
C VAL A 140 9.52 -49.56 -22.33
N THR A 141 8.55 -50.21 -21.67
CA THR A 141 7.81 -49.65 -20.54
C THR A 141 7.86 -50.55 -19.31
N ALA A 142 7.51 -49.99 -18.14
CA ALA A 142 7.37 -50.78 -16.91
C ALA A 142 6.19 -51.75 -17.01
N HIS A 143 5.12 -51.36 -17.72
CA HIS A 143 3.98 -52.22 -18.02
C HIS A 143 4.42 -53.52 -18.70
N ASP A 144 5.28 -53.44 -19.73
CA ASP A 144 5.81 -54.62 -20.43
C ASP A 144 6.55 -55.57 -19.47
N ALA A 145 7.37 -55.01 -18.57
CA ALA A 145 8.15 -55.81 -17.63
C ALA A 145 7.27 -56.54 -16.60
N TYR A 146 6.17 -55.90 -16.17
CA TYR A 146 5.17 -56.49 -15.27
C TYR A 146 4.33 -57.55 -16.00
N SER A 147 3.94 -57.27 -17.24
CA SER A 147 3.20 -58.21 -18.09
C SER A 147 4.01 -59.48 -18.36
N ASP A 148 5.29 -59.37 -18.73
CA ASP A 148 6.19 -60.54 -18.90
C ASP A 148 6.38 -61.31 -17.58
N ALA A 149 6.31 -60.60 -16.45
CA ALA A 149 6.35 -61.22 -15.14
C ALA A 149 5.03 -61.88 -14.72
N GLY A 150 3.95 -61.73 -15.48
CA GLY A 150 2.62 -62.25 -15.14
C GLY A 150 2.01 -61.56 -13.92
N ILE A 151 2.40 -60.31 -13.66
CA ILE A 151 1.96 -59.51 -12.51
C ILE A 151 1.06 -58.39 -13.01
N ASN A 152 -0.09 -58.21 -12.36
CA ASN A 152 -0.98 -57.09 -12.65
C ASN A 152 -0.27 -55.75 -12.32
N PRO A 153 -0.01 -54.89 -13.32
CA PRO A 153 0.66 -53.61 -13.11
C PRO A 153 -0.10 -52.68 -12.16
N ASN A 154 -1.43 -52.78 -12.12
CA ASN A 154 -2.31 -51.98 -11.26
C ASN A 154 -2.11 -52.25 -9.75
N CYS A 155 -1.37 -53.30 -9.38
CA CYS A 155 -1.03 -53.58 -7.99
C CYS A 155 0.18 -52.78 -7.47
N HIS A 156 0.98 -52.17 -8.36
CA HIS A 156 2.27 -51.55 -7.99
C HIS A 156 2.56 -50.23 -8.70
N LEU A 157 2.08 -50.06 -9.93
CA LEU A 157 2.34 -48.88 -10.74
C LEU A 157 1.34 -47.77 -10.42
N LEU A 158 1.83 -46.53 -10.47
CA LEU A 158 0.94 -45.37 -10.51
C LEU A 158 0.17 -45.38 -11.83
N VAL A 159 -1.07 -44.94 -11.82
CA VAL A 159 -1.88 -44.83 -13.04
C VAL A 159 -1.28 -43.82 -14.00
N SER A 160 -1.50 -44.05 -15.29
CA SER A 160 -1.17 -43.11 -16.36
C SER A 160 -2.48 -42.65 -16.97
N TYR A 161 -2.69 -41.34 -17.03
CA TYR A 161 -3.88 -40.76 -17.64
C TYR A 161 -3.81 -40.77 -19.17
N GLY A 162 -2.64 -41.02 -19.77
CA GLY A 162 -2.49 -41.05 -21.22
C GLY A 162 -1.03 -40.97 -21.64
N THR A 163 -0.81 -41.03 -22.95
CA THR A 163 0.51 -40.85 -23.58
C THR A 163 0.65 -39.53 -24.32
N THR A 164 -0.46 -38.82 -24.51
CA THR A 164 -0.55 -37.48 -25.11
C THR A 164 -1.24 -36.55 -24.13
N GLU A 165 -0.96 -35.25 -24.19
CA GLU A 165 -1.56 -34.25 -23.29
C GLU A 165 -3.09 -34.22 -23.40
N GLU A 166 -3.63 -34.38 -24.62
CA GLU A 166 -5.07 -34.46 -24.87
C GLU A 166 -5.71 -35.67 -24.18
N ASN A 167 -5.14 -36.88 -24.38
CA ASN A 167 -5.65 -38.08 -23.73
C ASN A 167 -5.50 -38.02 -22.20
N GLU A 168 -4.41 -37.42 -21.69
CA GLU A 168 -4.21 -37.21 -20.26
C GLU A 168 -5.33 -36.35 -19.66
N ARG A 169 -5.70 -35.26 -20.33
CA ARG A 169 -6.78 -34.37 -19.88
C ARG A 169 -8.14 -35.07 -19.94
N ASP A 170 -8.48 -35.71 -21.05
CA ASP A 170 -9.78 -36.35 -21.23
C ASP A 170 -10.00 -37.48 -20.23
N ASN A 171 -9.01 -38.37 -20.07
CA ASN A 171 -9.11 -39.44 -19.10
C ASN A 171 -9.11 -38.91 -17.65
N TRP A 172 -8.38 -37.83 -17.36
CA TRP A 172 -8.41 -37.21 -16.04
C TRP A 172 -9.80 -36.65 -15.72
N VAL A 173 -10.47 -36.00 -16.68
CA VAL A 173 -11.85 -35.52 -16.55
C VAL A 173 -12.80 -36.67 -16.22
N GLU A 174 -12.70 -37.79 -16.93
CA GLU A 174 -13.51 -38.98 -16.65
C GLU A 174 -13.25 -39.55 -15.25
N VAL A 175 -11.97 -39.56 -14.80
CA VAL A 175 -11.64 -39.96 -13.43
C VAL A 175 -12.28 -39.01 -12.41
N LEU A 176 -12.27 -37.69 -12.66
CA LEU A 176 -12.90 -36.72 -11.75
C LEU A 176 -14.42 -36.89 -11.69
N ARG A 177 -15.07 -37.23 -12.81
CA ARG A 177 -16.51 -37.57 -12.84
C ARG A 177 -16.82 -38.78 -11.97
N VAL A 178 -16.00 -39.83 -12.07
CA VAL A 178 -16.14 -41.00 -11.17
C VAL A 178 -15.97 -40.63 -9.71
N VAL A 179 -15.06 -39.69 -9.36
CA VAL A 179 -14.92 -39.17 -7.99
C VAL A 179 -16.20 -38.48 -7.53
N ALA A 180 -16.75 -37.59 -8.37
CA ALA A 180 -17.98 -36.86 -8.07
C ALA A 180 -19.19 -37.81 -7.93
N ASP A 181 -19.32 -38.81 -8.81
CA ASP A 181 -20.39 -39.82 -8.73
C ASP A 181 -20.27 -40.68 -7.47
N THR A 182 -19.05 -40.95 -7.02
CA THR A 182 -18.79 -41.82 -5.87
C THR A 182 -19.06 -41.10 -4.54
N PHE A 183 -18.71 -39.81 -4.42
CA PHE A 183 -18.73 -39.09 -3.14
C PHE A 183 -19.66 -37.86 -3.12
N GLY A 184 -20.28 -37.53 -4.25
CA GLY A 184 -21.03 -36.30 -4.48
C GLY A 184 -20.12 -35.12 -4.87
N GLU A 185 -20.64 -34.17 -5.64
CA GLU A 185 -19.93 -32.99 -6.16
C GLU A 185 -19.22 -32.16 -5.08
N ARG A 186 -19.78 -32.12 -3.87
CA ARG A 186 -19.17 -31.39 -2.74
C ARG A 186 -17.75 -31.85 -2.46
N ILE A 187 -17.40 -33.11 -2.72
CA ILE A 187 -16.04 -33.63 -2.50
C ILE A 187 -14.98 -32.87 -3.31
N LEU A 188 -15.37 -32.24 -4.42
CA LEU A 188 -14.47 -31.56 -5.34
C LEU A 188 -13.89 -30.27 -4.74
N VAL A 189 -14.46 -29.74 -3.65
CA VAL A 189 -13.84 -28.62 -2.93
C VAL A 189 -12.45 -29.05 -2.43
N SER A 190 -11.45 -28.20 -2.70
CA SER A 190 -10.03 -28.45 -2.46
C SER A 190 -9.73 -29.05 -1.08
N GLN A 191 -10.33 -28.52 -0.02
CA GLN A 191 -10.16 -28.99 1.37
C GLN A 191 -10.70 -30.40 1.63
N TYR A 192 -11.62 -30.91 0.80
CA TYR A 192 -12.15 -32.27 0.91
C TYR A 192 -11.43 -33.26 0.00
N MET A 193 -10.85 -32.79 -1.10
CA MET A 193 -9.90 -33.57 -1.90
C MET A 193 -8.61 -33.84 -1.13
N ASN A 194 -8.18 -32.88 -0.33
CA ASN A 194 -7.00 -32.98 0.53
C ASN A 194 -7.27 -32.40 1.95
N PRO A 195 -7.92 -33.18 2.83
CA PRO A 195 -8.14 -32.76 4.20
C PRO A 195 -6.83 -32.72 5.00
N ASP A 196 -6.78 -31.80 5.98
CA ASP A 196 -5.67 -31.63 6.92
C ASP A 196 -5.46 -32.90 7.76
N ASP A 197 -6.55 -33.54 8.21
CA ASP A 197 -6.48 -34.83 8.86
C ASP A 197 -6.23 -35.94 7.82
N LYS A 198 -5.13 -36.68 8.03
CA LYS A 198 -4.76 -37.82 7.19
C LYS A 198 -5.79 -38.96 7.28
N GLY A 199 -6.52 -39.08 8.38
CA GLY A 199 -7.57 -40.08 8.58
C GLY A 199 -8.78 -39.90 7.65
N ASP A 200 -9.05 -38.65 7.25
CA ASP A 200 -10.21 -38.31 6.40
C ASP A 200 -9.91 -38.41 4.90
N ARG A 201 -8.67 -38.73 4.53
CA ARG A 201 -8.25 -38.84 3.13
C ARG A 201 -8.94 -40.02 2.47
N LYS A 202 -9.62 -39.73 1.35
CA LYS A 202 -10.34 -40.72 0.56
C LYS A 202 -9.55 -41.17 -0.65
N SER A 203 -9.95 -42.33 -1.18
CA SER A 203 -9.39 -42.89 -2.41
C SER A 203 -10.46 -43.64 -3.20
N ILE A 204 -10.30 -43.70 -4.51
CA ILE A 204 -11.17 -44.47 -5.40
C ILE A 204 -10.44 -45.70 -5.93
N ARG A 205 -11.21 -46.69 -6.38
CA ARG A 205 -10.64 -47.75 -7.22
C ARG A 205 -10.18 -47.13 -8.54
N ILE A 206 -9.11 -47.67 -9.14
CA ILE A 206 -8.64 -47.25 -10.47
C ILE A 206 -9.78 -47.39 -11.48
N PRO A 207 -10.23 -46.29 -12.11
CA PRO A 207 -11.25 -46.35 -13.17
C PRO A 207 -10.73 -47.06 -14.42
N ASP A 208 -11.60 -47.75 -15.15
CA ASP A 208 -11.20 -48.54 -16.32
C ASP A 208 -10.56 -47.69 -17.44
N THR A 209 -10.87 -46.39 -17.51
CA THR A 209 -10.30 -45.43 -18.47
C THR A 209 -8.79 -45.24 -18.32
N VAL A 210 -8.26 -45.36 -17.10
CA VAL A 210 -6.83 -45.17 -16.78
C VAL A 210 -6.16 -46.45 -16.27
N ARG A 211 -6.90 -47.55 -16.32
CA ARG A 211 -6.45 -48.87 -15.87
C ARG A 211 -5.48 -49.45 -16.90
N TYR A 212 -4.36 -49.98 -16.43
CA TYR A 212 -3.44 -50.66 -17.33
C TYR A 212 -4.11 -51.85 -18.02
N PRO A 213 -4.02 -51.96 -19.35
CA PRO A 213 -4.67 -53.04 -20.09
C PRO A 213 -4.01 -54.40 -19.81
N GLY A 214 -4.82 -55.46 -19.87
CA GLY A 214 -4.41 -56.85 -19.71
C GLY A 214 -5.34 -57.62 -18.77
N ASN A 215 -5.64 -58.88 -19.13
CA ASN A 215 -6.59 -59.73 -18.40
C ASN A 215 -5.98 -61.06 -17.90
N ASP A 216 -4.70 -61.34 -18.19
CA ASP A 216 -4.05 -62.60 -17.86
C ASP A 216 -2.78 -62.33 -17.04
N PHE A 217 -2.93 -62.30 -15.72
CA PHE A 217 -1.84 -62.06 -14.77
C PHE A 217 -1.76 -63.21 -13.76
N PRO A 218 -1.26 -64.39 -14.18
CA PRO A 218 -1.40 -65.65 -13.45
C PRO A 218 -0.79 -65.61 -12.04
N LEU A 219 0.26 -64.81 -11.82
CA LEU A 219 0.88 -64.69 -10.50
C LEU A 219 0.00 -63.87 -9.55
N SER A 220 -0.52 -62.73 -10.01
CA SER A 220 -1.38 -61.86 -9.20
C SER A 220 -2.75 -62.48 -8.93
N GLU A 221 -3.27 -63.27 -9.87
CA GLU A 221 -4.52 -64.03 -9.69
C GLU A 221 -4.37 -65.15 -8.65
N ALA A 222 -3.29 -65.95 -8.74
CA ALA A 222 -3.01 -67.01 -7.78
C ALA A 222 -2.86 -66.46 -6.35
N GLU A 223 -2.28 -65.25 -6.22
CA GLU A 223 -2.03 -64.59 -4.93
C GLU A 223 -3.23 -63.73 -4.44
N LYS A 224 -4.31 -63.62 -5.23
CA LYS A 224 -5.54 -62.84 -4.92
C LYS A 224 -5.28 -61.40 -4.48
N ILE A 225 -4.42 -60.70 -5.21
CA ILE A 225 -3.89 -59.40 -4.80
C ILE A 225 -4.87 -58.26 -5.16
N PRO A 226 -5.17 -57.32 -4.23
CA PRO A 226 -5.98 -56.16 -4.57
C PRO A 226 -5.21 -55.14 -5.39
N GLU A 227 -5.93 -54.38 -6.22
CA GLU A 227 -5.40 -53.23 -6.97
C GLU A 227 -5.11 -52.05 -6.05
N LEU A 228 -4.19 -51.18 -6.47
CA LEU A 228 -3.98 -49.90 -5.80
C LEU A 228 -5.24 -49.04 -5.90
N ARG A 229 -5.40 -48.13 -4.94
CA ARG A 229 -6.41 -47.07 -5.00
C ARG A 229 -5.74 -45.75 -5.33
N ILE A 230 -6.45 -44.89 -6.05
CA ILE A 230 -5.98 -43.55 -6.38
C ILE A 230 -6.47 -42.61 -5.27
N SER A 231 -5.56 -41.93 -4.59
CA SER A 231 -5.95 -40.96 -3.55
C SER A 231 -6.50 -39.70 -4.20
N LEU A 232 -7.52 -39.09 -3.58
CA LEU A 232 -8.09 -37.84 -4.10
C LEU A 232 -7.05 -36.72 -4.20
N LEU A 233 -6.12 -36.65 -3.24
CA LEU A 233 -4.97 -35.74 -3.29
C LEU A 233 -4.14 -35.92 -4.58
N SER A 234 -3.86 -37.17 -4.98
CA SER A 234 -3.09 -37.41 -6.20
C SER A 234 -3.86 -37.00 -7.47
N ILE A 235 -5.18 -37.17 -7.48
CA ILE A 235 -6.06 -36.71 -8.56
C ILE A 235 -6.02 -35.18 -8.63
N GLN A 236 -6.12 -34.51 -7.47
CA GLN A 236 -6.06 -33.05 -7.39
C GLN A 236 -4.74 -32.49 -7.92
N GLN A 237 -3.61 -33.04 -7.44
CA GLN A 237 -2.27 -32.62 -7.87
C GLN A 237 -2.09 -32.78 -9.38
N GLU A 238 -2.61 -33.87 -9.95
CA GLU A 238 -2.54 -34.11 -11.38
C GLU A 238 -3.42 -33.15 -12.18
N GLY A 239 -4.63 -32.84 -11.69
CA GLY A 239 -5.52 -31.83 -12.29
C GLY A 239 -4.89 -30.45 -12.32
N VAL A 240 -4.32 -30.02 -11.19
CA VAL A 240 -3.58 -28.75 -11.11
C VAL A 240 -2.41 -28.72 -12.10
N ARG A 241 -1.69 -29.83 -12.28
CA ARG A 241 -0.60 -29.94 -13.26
C ARG A 241 -1.11 -29.84 -14.71
N LEU A 242 -2.21 -30.49 -15.03
CA LEU A 242 -2.73 -30.63 -16.39
C LEU A 242 -3.46 -29.37 -16.89
N PHE A 243 -4.15 -28.67 -16.00
CA PHE A 243 -5.02 -27.53 -16.35
C PHE A 243 -4.50 -26.18 -15.84
N GLY A 244 -3.47 -26.18 -14.97
CA GLY A 244 -2.83 -24.94 -14.52
C GLY A 244 -2.09 -24.23 -15.65
N THR A 245 -2.30 -22.92 -15.76
CA THR A 245 -1.58 -22.05 -16.70
C THR A 245 -0.62 -21.12 -15.95
N LYS A 246 0.31 -20.48 -16.69
CA LYS A 246 1.28 -19.54 -16.09
C LYS A 246 0.63 -18.28 -15.51
N ASP A 247 -0.60 -17.97 -15.91
CA ASP A 247 -1.32 -16.76 -15.50
C ASP A 247 -2.12 -16.97 -14.21
N MET A 248 -2.27 -18.21 -13.75
CA MET A 248 -2.94 -18.54 -12.50
C MET A 248 -1.97 -18.40 -11.32
N GLN A 249 -2.37 -17.63 -10.30
CA GLN A 249 -1.46 -17.26 -9.19
C GLN A 249 -1.56 -18.20 -7.99
N THR A 250 -2.70 -18.88 -7.81
CA THR A 250 -2.92 -19.75 -6.66
C THR A 250 -3.18 -21.20 -7.06
N HIS A 251 -2.89 -22.12 -6.14
CA HIS A 251 -3.26 -23.54 -6.30
C HIS A 251 -4.77 -23.70 -6.49
N GLU A 252 -5.57 -22.84 -5.87
CA GLU A 252 -7.03 -22.89 -5.94
C GLU A 252 -7.55 -22.49 -7.33
N ASP A 253 -6.95 -21.49 -7.97
CA ASP A 253 -7.30 -21.09 -9.34
C ASP A 253 -7.05 -22.22 -10.35
N CYS A 254 -5.89 -22.87 -10.22
CA CYS A 254 -5.55 -24.03 -11.06
C CYS A 254 -6.51 -25.20 -10.81
N TRP A 255 -6.92 -25.40 -9.56
CA TRP A 255 -7.87 -26.45 -9.22
C TRP A 255 -9.27 -26.16 -9.77
N ALA A 256 -9.76 -24.92 -9.61
CA ALA A 256 -11.02 -24.47 -10.16
C ALA A 256 -11.09 -24.68 -11.68
N ALA A 257 -10.00 -24.36 -12.40
CA ALA A 257 -9.90 -24.59 -13.84
C ALA A 257 -10.03 -26.08 -14.21
N ALA A 258 -9.40 -26.97 -13.44
CA ALA A 258 -9.50 -28.42 -13.66
C ALA A 258 -10.92 -28.95 -13.42
N VAL A 259 -11.58 -28.50 -12.34
CA VAL A 259 -12.95 -28.90 -12.02
C VAL A 259 -13.94 -28.40 -13.08
N ASN A 260 -13.80 -27.14 -13.50
CA ASN A 260 -14.60 -26.55 -14.58
C ASN A 260 -14.41 -27.29 -15.91
N ALA A 261 -13.18 -27.68 -16.24
CA ALA A 261 -12.89 -28.46 -17.45
C ALA A 261 -13.59 -29.84 -17.43
N ALA A 262 -13.84 -30.41 -16.25
CA ALA A 262 -14.58 -31.66 -16.12
C ALA A 262 -16.11 -31.51 -16.28
N GLY A 263 -16.60 -30.27 -16.35
CA GLY A 263 -18.01 -29.91 -16.51
C GLY A 263 -18.74 -29.55 -15.23
N PHE A 264 -18.02 -29.34 -14.12
CA PHE A 264 -18.59 -28.94 -12.84
C PHE A 264 -18.35 -27.46 -12.58
N ASP A 265 -19.39 -26.70 -12.19
CA ASP A 265 -19.22 -25.29 -11.79
C ASP A 265 -18.60 -25.23 -10.38
N TYR A 266 -17.30 -24.98 -10.32
CA TYR A 266 -16.58 -24.95 -9.05
C TYR A 266 -17.06 -23.83 -8.12
N ALA A 267 -17.44 -22.67 -8.67
CA ALA A 267 -17.88 -21.53 -7.88
C ALA A 267 -19.25 -21.83 -7.22
N ASP A 268 -20.17 -22.43 -7.97
CA ASP A 268 -21.47 -22.89 -7.43
C ASP A 268 -21.29 -23.97 -6.35
N ILE A 269 -20.40 -24.95 -6.58
CA ILE A 269 -20.09 -25.98 -5.57
C ILE A 269 -19.51 -25.36 -4.30
N GLN A 270 -18.54 -24.44 -4.43
CA GLN A 270 -17.96 -23.72 -3.29
C GLN A 270 -19.01 -22.89 -2.56
N GLY A 271 -19.90 -22.20 -3.28
CA GLY A 271 -21.01 -21.45 -2.70
C GLY A 271 -21.92 -22.36 -1.89
N LYS A 272 -22.39 -23.47 -2.48
CA LYS A 272 -23.25 -24.46 -1.80
C LYS A 272 -22.60 -25.07 -0.57
N VAL A 273 -21.31 -25.40 -0.62
CA VAL A 273 -20.55 -25.92 0.53
C VAL A 273 -20.40 -24.85 1.61
N SER A 274 -20.12 -23.61 1.23
CA SER A 274 -19.98 -22.48 2.16
C SER A 274 -21.30 -22.18 2.86
N SER A 275 -22.42 -22.11 2.14
CA SER A 275 -23.76 -21.94 2.71
C SER A 275 -24.15 -23.11 3.63
N ALA A 276 -23.84 -24.36 3.25
CA ALA A 276 -24.09 -25.52 4.11
C ALA A 276 -23.23 -25.48 5.39
N THR A 277 -21.99 -25.01 5.28
CA THR A 277 -21.07 -24.86 6.41
C THR A 277 -21.55 -23.75 7.35
N ARG A 278 -21.99 -22.61 6.81
CA ARG A 278 -22.64 -21.53 7.56
C ARG A 278 -23.87 -22.07 8.31
N LYS A 279 -24.79 -22.72 7.59
CA LYS A 279 -26.00 -23.30 8.19
C LYS A 279 -25.67 -24.24 9.35
N ARG A 280 -24.63 -25.07 9.22
CA ARG A 280 -24.17 -25.93 10.33
C ARG A 280 -23.81 -25.12 11.57
N PHE A 281 -23.02 -24.06 11.44
CA PHE A 281 -22.65 -23.22 12.58
C PHE A 281 -23.83 -22.46 13.17
N VAL A 282 -24.77 -22.01 12.33
CA VAL A 282 -26.01 -21.38 12.80
C VAL A 282 -26.87 -22.38 13.56
N LEU A 283 -26.98 -23.63 13.11
CA LEU A 283 -27.71 -24.67 13.84
C LEU A 283 -27.02 -25.02 15.17
N MET A 284 -25.69 -25.07 15.22
CA MET A 284 -24.97 -25.22 16.50
C MET A 284 -25.21 -24.04 17.44
N PHE A 285 -25.33 -22.82 16.90
CA PHE A 285 -25.70 -21.64 17.68
C PHE A 285 -27.15 -21.71 18.14
N LEU A 286 -28.07 -22.18 17.30
CA LEU A 286 -29.46 -22.42 17.67
C LEU A 286 -29.57 -23.47 18.77
N ASP A 287 -28.83 -24.59 18.70
CA ASP A 287 -28.79 -25.60 19.75
C ASP A 287 -28.33 -24.99 21.08
N TYR A 288 -27.30 -24.13 21.05
CA TYR A 288 -26.86 -23.37 22.21
C TYR A 288 -27.97 -22.45 22.75
N LEU A 289 -28.66 -21.70 21.89
CA LEU A 289 -29.77 -20.84 22.30
C LEU A 289 -30.90 -21.66 22.93
N VAL A 290 -31.28 -22.79 22.33
CA VAL A 290 -32.32 -23.70 22.84
C VAL A 290 -31.93 -24.28 24.20
N GLU A 291 -30.68 -24.74 24.37
CA GLU A 291 -30.15 -25.24 25.64
C GLU A 291 -30.28 -24.17 26.75
N HIS A 292 -30.06 -22.91 26.40
CA HIS A 292 -30.14 -21.78 27.31
C HIS A 292 -31.53 -21.11 27.33
N LYS A 293 -32.56 -21.72 26.71
CA LYS A 293 -33.93 -21.21 26.63
C LYS A 293 -34.00 -19.77 26.08
N PHE A 294 -33.18 -19.48 25.08
CA PHE A 294 -32.99 -18.17 24.45
C PHE A 294 -32.56 -17.06 25.43
N LYS A 295 -32.05 -17.43 26.62
CA LYS A 295 -31.40 -16.50 27.55
C LYS A 295 -29.91 -16.59 27.37
N TRP A 296 -29.32 -15.58 26.74
CA TRP A 296 -27.90 -15.57 26.44
C TRP A 296 -27.34 -14.16 26.61
N ASN A 297 -26.01 -14.05 26.75
CA ASN A 297 -25.29 -12.78 26.80
C ASN A 297 -24.22 -12.80 25.70
N PRO A 298 -24.13 -11.77 24.85
CA PRO A 298 -23.06 -11.64 23.84
C PRO A 298 -21.65 -11.86 24.42
N GLU A 299 -21.38 -11.43 25.65
CA GLU A 299 -20.08 -11.62 26.31
C GLU A 299 -19.71 -13.09 26.50
N SER A 300 -20.70 -13.98 26.68
CA SER A 300 -20.50 -15.42 26.84
C SER A 300 -19.95 -16.08 25.57
N LEU A 301 -20.09 -15.44 24.41
CA LEU A 301 -19.51 -15.90 23.13
C LEU A 301 -18.10 -15.32 22.90
N VAL A 302 -17.84 -14.11 23.38
CA VAL A 302 -16.54 -13.44 23.28
C VAL A 302 -15.53 -14.01 24.28
N LYS A 303 -16.00 -14.46 25.45
CA LYS A 303 -15.20 -15.18 26.47
C LYS A 303 -15.88 -16.52 26.83
N PRO A 304 -15.81 -17.51 25.93
CA PRO A 304 -16.53 -18.76 26.10
C PRO A 304 -15.92 -19.61 27.21
N GLU A 305 -16.79 -20.17 28.06
CA GLU A 305 -16.41 -21.13 29.10
C GLU A 305 -16.02 -22.50 28.51
N TYR A 306 -16.55 -22.83 27.33
CA TYR A 306 -16.36 -24.12 26.66
C TYR A 306 -15.82 -23.98 25.24
N ASP A 307 -14.93 -24.89 24.85
CA ASP A 307 -14.30 -24.92 23.52
C ASP A 307 -15.31 -25.03 22.37
N TYR A 308 -16.44 -25.72 22.58
CA TYR A 308 -17.47 -25.87 21.55
C TYR A 308 -18.16 -24.53 21.21
N ILE A 309 -18.29 -23.62 22.19
CA ILE A 309 -18.84 -22.27 22.00
C ILE A 309 -17.87 -21.43 21.16
N SER A 310 -16.58 -21.47 21.54
CA SER A 310 -15.51 -20.84 20.76
C SER A 310 -15.47 -21.36 19.31
N TYR A 311 -15.68 -22.66 19.13
CA TYR A 311 -15.66 -23.32 17.83
C TYR A 311 -16.79 -22.84 16.91
N PHE A 312 -18.06 -22.90 17.36
CA PHE A 312 -19.15 -22.45 16.49
C PHE A 312 -19.13 -20.93 16.31
N TYR A 313 -18.77 -20.15 17.33
CA TYR A 313 -18.69 -18.69 17.21
C TYR A 313 -17.64 -18.24 16.18
N ARG A 314 -16.44 -18.86 16.21
CA ARG A 314 -15.43 -18.66 15.17
C ARG A 314 -15.95 -19.08 13.80
N GLY A 315 -16.70 -20.18 13.73
CA GLY A 315 -17.41 -20.64 12.54
C GLY A 315 -18.39 -19.60 12.00
N LEU A 316 -19.23 -19.01 12.86
CA LEU A 316 -20.18 -17.96 12.49
C LEU A 316 -19.46 -16.74 11.90
N LYS A 317 -18.38 -16.29 12.56
CA LYS A 317 -17.55 -15.17 12.09
C LYS A 317 -16.89 -15.45 10.74
N ASN A 318 -16.25 -16.61 10.59
CA ASN A 318 -15.53 -16.95 9.36
C ASN A 318 -16.46 -17.21 8.16
N THR A 319 -17.74 -17.48 8.43
CA THR A 319 -18.75 -17.75 7.38
C THR A 319 -19.74 -16.62 7.20
N TRP A 320 -19.49 -15.45 7.81
CA TRP A 320 -20.43 -14.34 7.87
C TRP A 320 -20.91 -13.85 6.51
N ASP A 321 -20.02 -13.76 5.52
CA ASP A 321 -20.38 -13.32 4.17
C ASP A 321 -21.35 -14.27 3.44
N ASN A 322 -21.55 -15.48 3.96
CA ASN A 322 -22.52 -16.46 3.43
C ASN A 322 -23.85 -16.45 4.20
N SER A 323 -24.07 -15.51 5.11
CA SER A 323 -25.33 -15.42 5.86
C SER A 323 -26.48 -14.96 4.95
N LEU A 324 -27.67 -15.54 5.17
CA LEU A 324 -28.92 -15.10 4.54
C LEU A 324 -29.27 -13.63 4.81
N PHE A 325 -28.73 -13.05 5.89
CA PHE A 325 -29.02 -11.69 6.34
C PHE A 325 -27.89 -10.70 6.09
N ARG A 326 -26.79 -11.13 5.45
CA ARG A 326 -25.59 -10.32 5.23
C ARG A 326 -25.87 -8.99 4.52
N GLU A 327 -26.83 -8.98 3.61
CA GLU A 327 -27.24 -7.81 2.83
C GLU A 327 -28.05 -6.79 3.65
N PHE A 328 -28.60 -7.17 4.80
CA PHE A 328 -29.48 -6.33 5.63
C PHE A 328 -28.83 -5.80 6.91
N THR A 329 -27.58 -6.17 7.17
CA THR A 329 -26.84 -5.86 8.42
C THR A 329 -25.42 -5.38 8.12
N HIS A 330 -24.81 -4.59 9.01
CA HIS A 330 -23.45 -4.10 8.80
C HIS A 330 -22.44 -5.26 8.74
N ALA A 331 -21.27 -5.02 8.14
CA ALA A 331 -20.20 -6.02 8.05
C ALA A 331 -19.76 -6.53 9.44
N ASP A 332 -19.90 -5.70 10.46
CA ASP A 332 -19.48 -6.00 11.83
C ASP A 332 -20.60 -6.62 12.70
N ASP A 333 -21.84 -6.66 12.21
CA ASP A 333 -23.03 -7.12 12.95
C ASP A 333 -23.20 -8.65 12.89
N ILE A 334 -22.09 -9.38 13.00
CA ILE A 334 -22.02 -10.84 12.86
C ILE A 334 -22.99 -11.54 13.82
N LEU A 335 -23.06 -11.07 15.07
CA LEU A 335 -23.91 -11.66 16.11
C LEU A 335 -25.39 -11.40 15.85
N LEU A 336 -25.75 -10.17 15.50
CA LEU A 336 -27.13 -9.80 15.17
C LEU A 336 -27.62 -10.64 13.99
N GLY A 337 -26.88 -10.63 12.88
CA GLY A 337 -27.27 -11.42 11.71
C GLY A 337 -27.28 -12.92 11.95
N SER A 338 -26.39 -13.44 12.81
CA SER A 338 -26.39 -14.86 13.19
C SER A 338 -27.56 -15.23 14.10
N LEU A 339 -27.99 -14.34 14.98
CA LEU A 339 -29.18 -14.52 15.81
C LEU A 339 -30.45 -14.49 14.96
N MET A 340 -30.53 -13.54 14.02
CA MET A 340 -31.62 -13.49 13.04
C MET A 340 -31.72 -14.77 12.23
N GLU A 341 -30.58 -15.30 11.76
CA GLU A 341 -30.54 -16.55 11.00
C GLU A 341 -30.90 -17.77 11.85
N ALA A 342 -30.50 -17.80 13.13
CA ALA A 342 -30.88 -18.87 14.06
C ALA A 342 -32.39 -18.87 14.32
N TYR A 343 -32.99 -17.71 14.57
CA TYR A 343 -34.44 -17.57 14.73
C TYR A 343 -35.19 -17.95 13.46
N TYR A 344 -34.73 -17.49 12.30
CA TYR A 344 -35.29 -17.86 11.01
C TYR A 344 -35.36 -19.38 10.81
N TYR A 345 -34.31 -20.13 11.20
CA TYR A 345 -34.34 -21.59 11.14
C TYR A 345 -35.17 -22.23 12.26
N HIS A 346 -35.31 -21.58 13.42
CA HIS A 346 -36.09 -22.10 14.55
C HIS A 346 -37.59 -22.00 14.31
N GLU A 347 -38.04 -20.89 13.74
CA GLU A 347 -39.46 -20.54 13.59
C GLU A 347 -40.11 -21.21 12.36
N GLU A 348 -39.31 -21.91 11.53
CA GLU A 348 -39.73 -22.65 10.33
C GLU A 348 -40.65 -21.84 9.38
N GLU A 349 -40.49 -20.50 9.33
CA GLU A 349 -41.40 -19.65 8.56
C GLU A 349 -41.20 -19.79 7.02
N PRO A 350 -42.28 -19.76 6.23
CA PRO A 350 -42.22 -19.84 4.77
C PRO A 350 -41.86 -18.49 4.10
N SER A 351 -41.54 -17.44 4.86
CA SER A 351 -41.23 -16.11 4.34
C SER A 351 -39.81 -16.02 3.80
N SER A 352 -39.55 -15.16 2.80
CA SER A 352 -38.19 -14.89 2.35
C SER A 352 -37.36 -14.20 3.45
N PRO A 353 -36.01 -14.33 3.46
CA PRO A 353 -35.15 -13.67 4.46
C PRO A 353 -35.36 -12.15 4.56
N HIS A 354 -35.67 -11.50 3.44
CA HIS A 354 -35.97 -10.06 3.41
C HIS A 354 -37.24 -9.71 4.19
N GLN A 355 -38.32 -10.47 3.98
CA GLN A 355 -39.59 -10.25 4.68
C GLN A 355 -39.41 -10.53 6.18
N TYR A 356 -38.74 -11.64 6.51
CA TYR A 356 -38.44 -11.99 7.89
C TYR A 356 -37.61 -10.91 8.61
N TYR A 357 -36.62 -10.33 7.93
CA TYR A 357 -35.85 -9.20 8.46
C TYR A 357 -36.76 -8.02 8.82
N GLN A 358 -37.62 -7.58 7.89
CA GLN A 358 -38.51 -6.44 8.12
C GLN A 358 -39.46 -6.66 9.28
N ASP A 359 -40.01 -7.87 9.40
CA ASP A 359 -41.05 -8.18 10.38
C ASP A 359 -40.48 -8.41 11.79
N ASN A 360 -39.20 -8.78 11.91
CA ASN A 360 -38.62 -9.24 13.18
C ASN A 360 -37.40 -8.45 13.67
N MET A 361 -36.84 -7.52 12.90
CA MET A 361 -35.58 -6.84 13.29
C MET A 361 -35.68 -6.15 14.65
N GLU A 362 -36.77 -5.42 14.94
CA GLU A 362 -36.93 -4.73 16.24
C GLU A 362 -36.95 -5.70 17.44
N ARG A 363 -37.68 -6.82 17.32
CA ARG A 363 -37.72 -7.88 18.34
C ARG A 363 -36.31 -8.44 18.57
N ILE A 364 -35.62 -8.80 17.49
CA ILE A 364 -34.31 -9.47 17.57
C ILE A 364 -33.23 -8.51 18.07
N PHE A 365 -33.34 -7.23 17.73
CA PHE A 365 -32.49 -6.17 18.27
C PHE A 365 -32.67 -6.06 19.79
N SER A 366 -33.91 -6.11 20.29
CA SER A 366 -34.19 -6.09 21.73
C SER A 366 -33.69 -7.34 22.49
N ASP A 367 -33.59 -8.49 21.81
CA ASP A 367 -33.02 -9.72 22.40
C ASP A 367 -31.47 -9.66 22.50
N LEU A 368 -30.82 -8.86 21.66
CA LEU A 368 -29.36 -8.70 21.65
C LEU A 368 -28.90 -7.56 22.57
N TYR A 369 -29.66 -6.48 22.63
CA TYR A 369 -29.30 -5.25 23.33
C TYR A 369 -30.26 -5.00 24.50
N ASN A 370 -29.76 -5.12 25.72
CA ASN A 370 -30.46 -4.73 26.95
C ASN A 370 -30.87 -3.24 26.93
N ASP A 371 -31.87 -2.87 27.75
CA ASP A 371 -32.32 -1.48 27.94
C ASP A 371 -31.18 -0.50 28.29
N GLU A 372 -30.11 -0.95 28.97
CA GLU A 372 -28.91 -0.13 29.21
C GLU A 372 -28.11 0.18 27.93
N HIS A 373 -28.06 -0.75 26.98
CA HIS A 373 -27.43 -0.52 25.66
C HIS A 373 -28.28 0.43 24.80
N LEU A 374 -29.62 0.34 24.90
CA LEU A 374 -30.55 1.32 24.30
C LEU A 374 -30.46 2.69 24.99
N GLY A 375 -30.23 2.72 26.30
CA GLY A 375 -29.93 3.92 27.08
C GLY A 375 -28.64 4.60 26.64
N ASN A 376 -27.59 3.82 26.35
CA ASN A 376 -26.35 4.35 25.77
C ASN A 376 -26.54 4.84 24.34
N ALA A 377 -27.35 4.18 23.52
CA ALA A 377 -27.64 4.63 22.16
C ALA A 377 -28.44 5.94 22.14
N SER A 378 -29.43 6.09 23.02
CA SER A 378 -30.21 7.33 23.17
C SER A 378 -29.39 8.46 23.80
N THR A 379 -28.53 8.15 24.77
CA THR A 379 -27.55 9.09 25.33
C THR A 379 -26.53 9.52 24.28
N PHE A 380 -26.06 8.58 23.45
CA PHE A 380 -25.17 8.86 22.33
C PHE A 380 -25.84 9.74 21.28
N ASP A 381 -27.07 9.45 20.87
CA ASP A 381 -27.82 10.29 19.92
C ASP A 381 -28.08 11.69 20.50
N PHE A 382 -28.43 11.79 21.78
CA PHE A 382 -28.58 13.09 22.46
C PHE A 382 -27.27 13.87 22.52
N ALA A 383 -26.16 13.23 22.89
CA ALA A 383 -24.84 13.84 22.91
C ALA A 383 -24.35 14.23 21.50
N LEU A 384 -24.63 13.40 20.50
CA LEU A 384 -24.30 13.66 19.09
C LEU A 384 -25.12 14.84 18.55
N GLN A 385 -26.43 14.87 18.79
CA GLN A 385 -27.26 16.01 18.43
C GLN A 385 -26.84 17.28 19.18
N GLY A 386 -26.46 17.17 20.44
CA GLY A 386 -25.98 18.31 21.23
C GLY A 386 -24.68 18.91 20.68
N ILE A 387 -23.70 18.09 20.29
CA ILE A 387 -22.40 18.59 19.81
C ILE A 387 -22.55 19.23 18.43
N PHE A 388 -23.37 18.64 17.55
CA PHE A 388 -23.66 19.22 16.25
C PHE A 388 -24.50 20.50 16.33
N ARG A 389 -25.46 20.59 17.27
CA ARG A 389 -26.21 21.83 17.51
C ARG A 389 -25.29 22.96 17.97
N LYS A 390 -24.45 22.70 18.97
CA LYS A 390 -23.45 23.68 19.44
C LYS A 390 -22.52 24.12 18.31
N TYR A 391 -22.02 23.18 17.51
CA TYR A 391 -21.21 23.49 16.34
C TYR A 391 -21.97 24.35 15.31
N SER A 392 -23.21 24.00 14.99
CA SER A 392 -24.04 24.75 14.02
C SER A 392 -24.40 26.15 14.50
N ASP A 393 -24.56 26.32 15.81
CA ASP A 393 -24.82 27.61 16.46
C ASP A 393 -23.55 28.48 16.55
N GLY A 394 -22.41 27.97 16.08
CA GLY A 394 -21.13 28.66 16.08
C GLY A 394 -20.42 28.65 17.44
N GLU A 395 -20.85 27.79 18.37
CA GLU A 395 -20.19 27.65 19.67
C GLU A 395 -18.84 26.92 19.55
N ARG A 396 -17.90 27.28 20.43
CA ARG A 396 -16.62 26.60 20.59
C ARG A 396 -16.83 25.31 21.38
N ILE A 397 -16.51 24.19 20.76
CA ILE A 397 -16.80 22.85 21.30
C ILE A 397 -15.56 22.02 21.64
N THR A 398 -14.36 22.62 21.69
CA THR A 398 -13.18 21.90 22.20
C THR A 398 -13.18 21.92 23.73
N ARG A 399 -12.49 20.94 24.32
CA ARG A 399 -12.48 20.71 25.77
C ARG A 399 -12.21 21.99 26.59
N PRO A 400 -11.21 22.85 26.28
CA PRO A 400 -10.97 24.07 27.03
C PRO A 400 -12.21 24.98 27.14
N TYR A 401 -12.97 25.14 26.05
CA TYR A 401 -14.14 26.02 26.02
C TYR A 401 -15.38 25.38 26.67
N LEU A 402 -15.51 24.04 26.63
CA LEU A 402 -16.58 23.32 27.32
C LEU A 402 -16.35 23.25 28.84
N GLU A 403 -15.08 23.24 29.29
CA GLU A 403 -14.72 23.26 30.72
C GLU A 403 -15.00 24.63 31.38
N GLU A 404 -15.00 25.72 30.60
CA GLU A 404 -15.27 27.09 31.08
C GLU A 404 -16.72 27.33 31.50
N LYS A 405 -17.69 26.70 30.84
CA LYS A 405 -19.11 26.87 31.13
C LYS A 405 -19.61 25.79 32.09
N GLU A 406 -20.12 26.20 33.25
CA GLU A 406 -20.61 25.26 34.28
C GLU A 406 -21.71 24.33 33.75
N ASN A 407 -22.58 24.81 32.86
CA ASN A 407 -23.65 24.04 32.23
C ASN A 407 -23.17 23.02 31.18
N ASP A 408 -21.93 23.13 30.70
CA ASP A 408 -21.39 22.26 29.63
C ASP A 408 -20.52 21.13 30.19
N LYS A 409 -20.27 21.09 31.50
CA LYS A 409 -19.48 20.03 32.16
C LYS A 409 -20.17 18.67 32.12
N ASP A 410 -21.45 18.62 32.42
CA ASP A 410 -22.24 17.38 32.33
C ASP A 410 -22.24 16.83 30.89
N PHE A 411 -22.28 17.74 29.92
CA PHE A 411 -22.22 17.40 28.50
C PHE A 411 -20.84 16.85 28.11
N LEU A 412 -19.76 17.49 28.57
CA LEU A 412 -18.38 17.03 28.39
C LEU A 412 -18.12 15.65 29.02
N ASP A 413 -18.66 15.40 30.21
CA ASP A 413 -18.50 14.12 30.91
C ASP A 413 -19.23 12.99 30.19
N GLN A 414 -20.44 13.24 29.68
CA GLN A 414 -21.17 12.28 28.85
C GLN A 414 -20.38 11.91 27.58
N MET A 415 -19.89 12.89 26.83
CA MET A 415 -19.08 12.65 25.64
C MET A 415 -17.76 11.94 25.96
N THR A 416 -17.12 12.27 27.07
CA THR A 416 -15.90 11.60 27.53
C THR A 416 -16.18 10.14 27.85
N SER A 417 -17.30 9.84 28.53
CA SER A 417 -17.70 8.46 28.83
C SER A 417 -17.98 7.65 27.56
N LEU A 418 -18.74 8.21 26.62
CA LEU A 418 -19.02 7.61 25.31
C LEU A 418 -17.74 7.38 24.49
N GLY A 419 -16.73 8.25 24.64
CA GLY A 419 -15.39 8.11 24.05
C GLY A 419 -14.44 7.19 24.83
N HIS A 420 -14.95 6.25 25.62
CA HIS A 420 -14.17 5.33 26.46
C HIS A 420 -13.21 6.04 27.43
N GLY A 421 -13.67 7.14 28.03
CA GLY A 421 -12.88 7.98 28.93
C GLY A 421 -12.03 9.05 28.23
N ASN A 422 -12.14 9.19 26.90
CA ASN A 422 -11.41 10.19 26.13
C ASN A 422 -12.35 11.00 25.22
N PHE A 423 -12.52 12.28 25.54
CA PHE A 423 -13.29 13.23 24.74
C PHE A 423 -12.80 13.34 23.27
N ALA A 424 -11.49 13.31 23.05
CA ALA A 424 -10.94 13.42 21.70
C ALA A 424 -11.33 12.21 20.82
N HIS A 425 -11.37 11.01 21.39
CA HIS A 425 -11.84 9.82 20.67
C HIS A 425 -13.32 9.92 20.29
N PHE A 426 -14.17 10.42 21.19
CA PHE A 426 -15.57 10.68 20.86
C PHE A 426 -15.68 11.67 19.68
N MET A 427 -14.99 12.81 19.78
CA MET A 427 -14.98 13.86 18.77
C MET A 427 -14.49 13.37 17.40
N GLU A 428 -13.45 12.53 17.37
CA GLU A 428 -12.98 11.88 16.14
C GLU A 428 -14.03 10.92 15.56
N SER A 429 -14.68 10.12 16.40
CA SER A 429 -15.70 9.15 15.97
C SER A 429 -16.93 9.80 15.34
N VAL A 430 -17.27 11.03 15.75
CA VAL A 430 -18.39 11.81 15.18
C VAL A 430 -17.96 12.71 14.01
N GLY A 431 -16.70 12.66 13.58
CA GLY A 431 -16.20 13.42 12.43
C GLY A 431 -15.85 14.89 12.72
N LEU A 432 -15.68 15.26 13.99
CA LEU A 432 -15.30 16.61 14.43
C LEU A 432 -13.95 16.54 15.16
N PRO A 433 -12.81 16.38 14.45
CA PRO A 433 -11.52 16.14 15.08
C PRO A 433 -11.12 17.28 16.03
N ALA A 434 -11.12 17.00 17.33
CA ALA A 434 -10.96 18.01 18.38
C ALA A 434 -9.65 18.82 18.22
N GLY A 435 -8.53 18.16 17.89
CA GLY A 435 -7.25 18.83 17.69
C GLY A 435 -7.23 19.80 16.52
N GLN A 436 -7.96 19.52 15.43
CA GLN A 436 -8.05 20.41 14.27
C GLN A 436 -8.96 21.60 14.56
N LEU A 437 -10.06 21.38 15.29
CA LEU A 437 -10.95 22.45 15.74
C LEU A 437 -10.24 23.41 16.69
N ASP A 438 -9.44 22.89 17.62
CA ASP A 438 -8.69 23.70 18.57
C ASP A 438 -7.66 24.59 17.86
N ALA A 439 -6.94 24.01 16.89
CA ALA A 439 -6.01 24.75 16.03
C ALA A 439 -6.73 25.83 15.21
N LEU A 440 -7.88 25.52 14.60
CA LEU A 440 -8.69 26.52 13.87
C LEU A 440 -9.09 27.69 14.78
N TYR A 441 -9.52 27.39 16.01
CA TYR A 441 -9.95 28.40 16.97
C TYR A 441 -8.78 29.32 17.35
N HIS A 442 -7.65 28.75 17.73
CA HIS A 442 -6.50 29.51 18.21
C HIS A 442 -5.66 30.16 17.10
N ASP A 443 -5.39 29.43 16.01
CA ASP A 443 -4.41 29.86 15.00
C ASP A 443 -5.02 30.74 13.92
N GLU A 444 -6.33 30.67 13.68
CA GLU A 444 -7.01 31.44 12.63
C GLU A 444 -8.07 32.40 13.17
N LEU A 445 -9.01 31.90 13.98
CA LEU A 445 -10.16 32.71 14.35
C LEU A 445 -9.84 33.70 15.47
N ASP A 446 -9.03 33.29 16.44
CA ASP A 446 -8.63 34.12 17.58
C ASP A 446 -7.28 34.83 17.35
N ASP A 447 -6.65 34.65 16.17
CA ASP A 447 -5.39 35.28 15.83
C ASP A 447 -5.49 36.82 15.86
N PRO A 448 -4.72 37.52 16.71
CA PRO A 448 -4.75 38.98 16.80
C PRO A 448 -4.09 39.65 15.57
N TRP A 449 -3.36 38.90 14.74
CA TRP A 449 -2.63 39.39 13.57
C TRP A 449 -3.22 38.90 12.25
N LYS A 450 -4.55 38.99 12.12
CA LYS A 450 -5.25 38.73 10.87
C LYS A 450 -4.73 39.58 9.72
N ILE A 451 -4.92 39.12 8.49
CA ILE A 451 -4.39 39.79 7.30
C ILE A 451 -4.92 41.23 7.18
N GLU A 452 -6.15 41.50 7.59
CA GLU A 452 -6.77 42.82 7.62
C GLU A 452 -6.01 43.77 8.56
N VAL A 453 -5.72 43.30 9.79
CA VAL A 453 -4.97 44.07 10.80
C VAL A 453 -3.55 44.35 10.32
N LEU A 454 -2.89 43.35 9.73
CA LEU A 454 -1.56 43.50 9.16
C LEU A 454 -1.55 44.50 7.99
N TYR A 455 -2.54 44.42 7.10
CA TYR A 455 -2.71 45.32 5.97
C TYR A 455 -2.94 46.78 6.42
N GLU A 456 -3.82 46.99 7.41
CA GLU A 456 -4.10 48.33 7.96
C GLU A 456 -2.86 48.97 8.57
N ASN A 457 -2.09 48.23 9.35
CA ASN A 457 -0.85 48.74 9.94
C ASN A 457 0.21 49.08 8.88
N VAL A 458 0.37 48.23 7.84
CA VAL A 458 1.30 48.54 6.74
C VAL A 458 0.83 49.75 5.95
N ARG A 459 -0.48 49.90 5.71
CA ARG A 459 -1.06 51.08 5.06
C ARG A 459 -0.80 52.35 5.87
N ARG A 460 -0.96 52.32 7.20
CA ARG A 460 -0.59 53.42 8.10
C ARG A 460 0.87 53.83 7.89
N LEU A 461 1.79 52.85 7.90
CA LEU A 461 3.22 53.13 7.73
C LEU A 461 3.57 53.70 6.34
N ILE A 462 2.87 53.28 5.28
CA ILE A 462 3.01 53.88 3.94
C ILE A 462 2.61 55.36 3.98
N GLU A 463 1.45 55.66 4.55
CA GLU A 463 0.93 57.02 4.64
C GLU A 463 1.89 57.92 5.42
N GLU A 464 2.33 57.47 6.60
CA GLU A 464 3.32 58.17 7.41
C GLU A 464 4.65 58.37 6.66
N SER A 465 5.09 57.38 5.88
CA SER A 465 6.31 57.49 5.08
C SER A 465 6.20 58.54 3.98
N LEU A 466 5.03 58.61 3.31
CA LEU A 466 4.77 59.59 2.25
C LEU A 466 4.64 61.02 2.78
N ASN A 467 4.17 61.15 4.03
CA ASN A 467 4.01 62.42 4.75
C ASN A 467 5.35 62.95 5.30
N THR A 468 6.17 62.08 5.87
CA THR A 468 7.44 62.49 6.52
C THR A 468 8.64 62.45 5.57
N GLY A 469 8.54 61.72 4.45
CA GLY A 469 9.67 61.48 3.55
C GLY A 469 10.67 60.43 4.05
N GLU A 470 10.48 59.92 5.27
CA GLU A 470 11.24 58.81 5.83
C GLU A 470 10.59 57.48 5.43
N ASN A 471 11.37 56.51 4.96
CA ASN A 471 10.82 55.19 4.64
C ASN A 471 10.65 54.35 5.92
N ARG A 472 9.45 54.38 6.50
CA ARG A 472 9.09 53.64 7.72
C ARG A 472 8.82 52.16 7.48
N LEU A 473 8.78 51.70 6.21
CA LEU A 473 8.69 50.27 5.88
C LEU A 473 10.05 49.56 5.91
N LEU A 474 11.16 50.26 6.14
CA LEU A 474 12.47 49.61 6.26
C LEU A 474 12.47 48.68 7.47
N GLY A 475 12.97 47.45 7.27
CA GLY A 475 13.00 46.44 8.34
C GLY A 475 13.65 46.95 9.63
N LYS A 476 14.71 47.77 9.52
CA LYS A 476 15.33 48.44 10.67
C LYS A 476 14.34 49.29 11.46
N TYR A 477 13.59 50.17 10.78
CA TYR A 477 12.60 51.05 11.42
C TYR A 477 11.52 50.24 12.14
N VAL A 478 10.90 49.29 11.43
CA VAL A 478 9.77 48.52 11.96
C VAL A 478 10.21 47.59 13.10
N SER A 479 11.40 46.99 13.01
CA SER A 479 11.94 46.16 14.10
C SER A 479 12.23 46.94 15.39
N GLU A 480 12.48 48.25 15.29
CA GLU A 480 12.74 49.11 16.44
C GLU A 480 11.46 49.74 17.01
N LYS A 481 10.58 50.23 16.12
CA LYS A 481 9.41 51.05 16.48
C LYS A 481 8.08 50.30 16.50
N GLU A 482 7.97 49.20 15.75
CA GLU A 482 6.72 48.45 15.50
C GLU A 482 6.94 46.95 15.72
N LYS A 483 7.54 46.59 16.87
CA LYS A 483 8.02 45.23 17.16
C LYS A 483 6.96 44.15 16.98
N GLY A 484 5.74 44.36 17.48
CA GLY A 484 4.65 43.39 17.37
C GLY A 484 4.33 43.06 15.91
N LEU A 485 4.15 44.10 15.09
CA LEU A 485 3.89 43.97 13.65
C LEU A 485 5.04 43.25 12.93
N TYR A 486 6.28 43.63 13.22
CA TYR A 486 7.46 43.02 12.58
C TYR A 486 7.54 41.52 12.86
N HIS A 487 7.41 41.12 14.13
CA HIS A 487 7.47 39.72 14.53
C HIS A 487 6.30 38.93 13.97
N ALA A 488 5.08 39.45 14.05
CA ALA A 488 3.90 38.81 13.49
C ALA A 488 4.05 38.53 11.98
N MET A 489 4.50 39.53 11.21
CA MET A 489 4.75 39.36 9.79
C MET A 489 5.87 38.36 9.47
N CYS A 490 6.96 38.36 10.25
CA CYS A 490 8.06 37.41 10.02
C CYS A 490 7.65 35.98 10.41
N MET A 491 6.90 35.80 11.49
CA MET A 491 6.39 34.49 11.90
C MET A 491 5.44 33.90 10.86
N LYS A 492 4.50 34.71 10.32
CA LYS A 492 3.52 34.25 9.35
C LYS A 492 4.08 34.07 7.93
N TYR A 493 5.04 34.91 7.52
CA TYR A 493 5.49 34.98 6.12
C TYR A 493 7.01 34.82 5.96
N GLY A 494 7.68 34.25 6.96
CA GLY A 494 9.10 33.91 7.00
C GLY A 494 10.06 35.10 7.19
N HIS A 495 9.76 36.25 6.57
CA HIS A 495 10.57 37.47 6.66
C HIS A 495 9.75 38.71 6.30
N TRP A 496 10.18 39.88 6.79
CA TRP A 496 9.48 41.15 6.62
C TRP A 496 9.10 41.49 5.18
N THR A 497 10.03 41.32 4.23
CA THR A 497 9.76 41.60 2.80
C THR A 497 8.73 40.66 2.19
N GLY A 498 8.65 39.42 2.66
CA GLY A 498 7.63 38.45 2.24
C GLY A 498 6.25 38.81 2.79
N GLY A 499 6.20 39.28 4.04
CA GLY A 499 4.97 39.82 4.62
C GLY A 499 4.48 41.06 3.89
N LEU A 500 5.37 42.00 3.56
CA LEU A 500 5.03 43.16 2.73
C LEU A 500 4.47 42.77 1.35
N ALA A 501 5.09 41.78 0.70
CA ALA A 501 4.60 41.26 -0.59
C ALA A 501 3.18 40.66 -0.45
N LYS A 502 2.88 39.98 0.66
CA LYS A 502 1.56 39.39 0.92
C LYS A 502 0.46 40.45 1.04
N VAL A 503 0.78 41.63 1.57
CA VAL A 503 -0.13 42.79 1.65
C VAL A 503 -0.03 43.72 0.44
N GLY A 504 0.64 43.28 -0.65
CA GLY A 504 0.68 44.00 -1.93
C GLY A 504 1.73 45.10 -2.03
N VAL A 505 2.78 45.08 -1.21
CA VAL A 505 3.79 46.15 -1.13
C VAL A 505 5.17 45.64 -1.54
N ASP A 506 5.72 46.20 -2.61
CA ASP A 506 7.13 46.02 -2.97
C ASP A 506 8.02 47.07 -2.28
N LEU A 507 8.79 46.63 -1.28
CA LEU A 507 9.69 47.50 -0.54
C LEU A 507 10.73 48.19 -1.43
N LYS A 508 11.27 47.50 -2.45
CA LYS A 508 12.31 48.08 -3.31
C LYS A 508 11.72 49.18 -4.20
N GLY A 509 10.61 48.88 -4.87
CA GLY A 509 9.84 49.85 -5.64
C GLY A 509 9.43 51.06 -4.80
N PHE A 510 8.85 50.82 -3.62
CA PHE A 510 8.46 51.89 -2.71
C PHE A 510 9.64 52.76 -2.25
N THR A 511 10.78 52.14 -1.91
CA THR A 511 12.00 52.86 -1.54
C THR A 511 12.51 53.74 -2.68
N LYS A 512 12.49 53.25 -3.93
CA LYS A 512 12.87 54.05 -5.11
C LYS A 512 11.91 55.24 -5.27
N GLN A 513 10.61 54.99 -5.16
CA GLN A 513 9.59 56.05 -5.29
C GLN A 513 9.71 57.11 -4.19
N ILE A 514 9.95 56.73 -2.93
CA ILE A 514 10.20 57.69 -1.84
C ILE A 514 11.43 58.54 -2.13
N LYS A 515 12.54 57.93 -2.58
CA LYS A 515 13.76 58.68 -2.92
C LYS A 515 13.52 59.67 -4.06
N THR A 516 12.81 59.26 -5.09
CA THR A 516 12.42 60.15 -6.21
C THR A 516 11.52 61.28 -5.73
N ARG A 517 10.51 60.98 -4.89
CA ARG A 517 9.63 61.98 -4.27
C ARG A 517 10.42 62.99 -3.44
N TYR A 518 11.34 62.54 -2.60
CA TYR A 518 12.22 63.41 -1.82
C TYR A 518 13.08 64.31 -2.72
N SER A 519 13.67 63.74 -3.77
CA SER A 519 14.48 64.49 -4.75
C SER A 519 13.68 65.57 -5.49
N LEU A 520 12.41 65.28 -5.81
CA LEU A 520 11.47 66.22 -6.42
C LEU A 520 11.01 67.30 -5.43
N GLN A 521 10.75 66.94 -4.18
CA GLN A 521 10.36 67.87 -3.13
C GLN A 521 11.50 68.87 -2.86
N SER A 522 12.73 68.36 -2.74
CA SER A 522 13.94 69.20 -2.66
C SER A 522 14.09 70.10 -3.89
N ALA A 523 13.83 69.58 -5.11
CA ALA A 523 13.89 70.38 -6.32
C ALA A 523 12.83 71.49 -6.36
N PHE A 524 11.62 71.24 -5.85
CA PHE A 524 10.57 72.23 -5.75
C PHE A 524 10.93 73.30 -4.72
N HIS A 525 11.36 72.90 -3.52
CA HIS A 525 11.82 73.81 -2.48
C HIS A 525 12.96 74.71 -3.00
N SER A 526 14.02 74.14 -3.59
CA SER A 526 15.12 74.94 -4.16
C SER A 526 14.68 75.83 -5.32
N PHE A 527 13.71 75.38 -6.13
CA PHE A 527 13.13 76.24 -7.17
C PHE A 527 12.41 77.44 -6.56
N PHE A 528 11.61 77.23 -5.51
CA PHE A 528 10.85 78.27 -4.84
C PHE A 528 11.76 79.27 -4.12
N GLN A 529 12.79 78.80 -3.42
CA GLN A 529 13.82 79.69 -2.85
C GLN A 529 14.49 80.54 -3.94
N GLY A 530 14.87 79.91 -5.06
CA GLY A 530 15.46 80.62 -6.19
C GLY A 530 14.48 81.57 -6.88
N LEU A 531 13.18 81.26 -6.87
CA LEU A 531 12.12 82.12 -7.39
C LEU A 531 12.02 83.39 -6.56
N LEU A 532 11.98 83.29 -5.23
CA LEU A 532 11.95 84.45 -4.34
C LEU A 532 13.15 85.37 -4.61
N LYS A 533 14.37 84.81 -4.69
CA LYS A 533 15.59 85.58 -4.99
C LYS A 533 15.56 86.27 -6.35
N ARG A 534 15.01 85.62 -7.40
CA ARG A 534 14.91 86.21 -8.76
C ARG A 534 13.99 87.42 -8.83
N TYR A 535 13.10 87.56 -7.85
CA TYR A 535 12.18 88.68 -7.74
C TYR A 535 12.58 89.59 -6.56
N ASP A 536 13.87 89.70 -6.28
CA ASP A 536 14.45 90.66 -5.32
C ASP A 536 13.97 90.53 -3.86
N PHE A 537 13.46 89.36 -3.44
CA PHE A 537 13.29 89.06 -2.02
C PHE A 537 14.65 88.84 -1.34
N ASN A 538 14.84 89.47 -0.18
CA ASN A 538 16.05 89.38 0.60
C ASN A 538 15.97 88.22 1.61
N GLU A 539 16.81 87.20 1.43
CA GLU A 539 16.95 86.09 2.37
C GLU A 539 17.84 86.49 3.55
N LEU A 540 17.33 86.36 4.77
CA LEU A 540 18.04 86.65 6.00
C LEU A 540 18.44 85.35 6.72
N GLU A 541 19.55 85.39 7.46
CA GLU A 541 20.06 84.23 8.20
C GLU A 541 19.30 83.98 9.52
N ASN A 542 18.52 84.94 10.01
CA ASN A 542 17.85 84.84 11.31
C ASN A 542 16.38 85.29 11.22
N PRO A 543 15.41 84.44 11.63
CA PRO A 543 13.98 84.77 11.60
C PRO A 543 13.63 86.07 12.35
N LYS A 544 14.33 86.40 13.43
CA LYS A 544 14.11 87.64 14.22
C LYS A 544 14.41 88.92 13.45
N ARG A 545 15.14 88.84 12.33
CA ARG A 545 15.49 89.99 11.48
C ARG A 545 14.45 90.27 10.40
N VAL A 546 13.51 89.35 10.17
CA VAL A 546 12.42 89.52 9.22
C VAL A 546 11.41 90.49 9.83
N LYS A 547 11.37 91.73 9.33
CA LYS A 547 10.57 92.83 9.91
C LYS A 547 9.61 93.50 8.94
N LYS A 548 9.75 93.26 7.64
CA LYS A 548 8.97 93.94 6.59
C LYS A 548 8.81 93.07 5.35
N GLU A 549 7.92 93.54 4.46
CA GLU A 549 7.73 92.95 3.13
C GLU A 549 9.04 92.82 2.36
N GLY A 550 9.12 91.77 1.53
CA GLY A 550 10.31 91.45 0.76
C GLY A 550 11.42 90.72 1.53
N GLN A 551 11.29 90.47 2.84
CA GLN A 551 12.26 89.72 3.64
C GLN A 551 11.74 88.33 4.00
N PHE A 552 12.62 87.32 3.97
CA PHE A 552 12.28 85.97 4.41
C PHE A 552 13.49 85.22 4.97
N THR A 553 13.28 84.11 5.67
CA THR A 553 14.33 83.12 5.95
C THR A 553 13.98 81.77 5.37
N CYS A 554 14.99 80.97 5.05
CA CYS A 554 14.84 79.62 4.50
C CYS A 554 15.39 78.57 5.47
N ASN A 555 14.57 77.58 5.84
CA ASN A 555 14.94 76.45 6.72
C ASN A 555 15.67 76.87 8.01
N GLN A 556 15.27 77.99 8.61
CA GLN A 556 15.85 78.48 9.86
C GLN A 556 14.96 78.10 11.05
N ALA A 557 15.58 77.59 12.11
CA ALA A 557 14.85 77.11 13.28
C ALA A 557 14.14 78.25 14.03
N LEU A 558 12.88 77.99 14.39
CA LEU A 558 12.11 78.72 15.40
C LEU A 558 12.12 77.91 16.72
N LYS A 559 11.34 78.35 17.72
CA LYS A 559 11.37 77.78 19.08
C LYS A 559 11.07 76.27 19.10
N ASP A 560 10.09 75.82 18.32
CA ASP A 560 9.54 74.46 18.34
C ASP A 560 9.30 73.88 16.94
N CYS A 561 9.66 74.60 15.87
CA CYS A 561 9.56 74.15 14.47
C CYS A 561 10.64 74.77 13.58
N THR A 562 10.79 74.26 12.36
CA THR A 562 11.65 74.85 11.32
C THR A 562 10.80 75.00 10.06
N PRO A 563 10.30 76.22 9.76
CA PRO A 563 9.55 76.48 8.52
C PRO A 563 10.47 76.48 7.30
N GLU A 564 9.94 76.05 6.15
CA GLU A 564 10.63 76.13 4.87
C GLU A 564 10.89 77.59 4.49
N PHE A 565 9.86 78.44 4.51
CA PHE A 565 9.98 79.87 4.21
C PHE A 565 9.20 80.71 5.24
N TYR A 566 9.91 81.48 6.05
CA TYR A 566 9.32 82.36 7.06
C TYR A 566 9.35 83.82 6.60
N PHE A 567 8.17 84.44 6.47
CA PHE A 567 8.00 85.85 6.15
C PHE A 567 7.49 86.62 7.37
N TRP A 568 7.42 87.94 7.29
CA TRP A 568 6.99 88.80 8.40
C TRP A 568 5.50 88.59 8.77
N ASP A 569 4.66 88.21 7.80
CA ASP A 569 3.20 88.07 7.93
C ASP A 569 2.68 86.64 7.75
N LYS A 570 3.51 85.72 7.25
CA LYS A 570 3.08 84.38 6.83
C LYS A 570 4.22 83.37 6.83
N ILE A 571 3.85 82.09 6.80
CA ILE A 571 4.77 80.98 6.50
C ILE A 571 4.36 80.36 5.18
N ILE A 572 5.34 80.04 4.33
CA ILE A 572 5.11 79.33 3.08
C ILE A 572 5.85 78.00 3.10
N GLU A 573 5.16 76.94 2.70
CA GLU A 573 5.68 75.57 2.63
C GLU A 573 5.41 75.01 1.23
N THR A 574 6.41 74.37 0.61
CA THR A 574 6.22 73.72 -0.69
C THR A 574 5.81 72.26 -0.52
N ARG A 575 4.90 71.73 -1.36
CA ARG A 575 4.46 70.32 -1.30
C ARG A 575 4.24 69.74 -2.70
N LEU A 576 4.58 68.45 -2.91
CA LEU A 576 4.35 67.80 -4.21
C LEU A 576 2.89 67.40 -4.48
N GLY A 577 2.01 67.26 -3.48
CA GLY A 577 0.62 66.84 -3.68
C GLY A 577 -0.20 66.74 -2.40
N PHE A 578 -1.46 66.30 -2.56
CA PHE A 578 -2.49 66.20 -1.52
C PHE A 578 -2.39 64.89 -0.73
N HIS A 579 -2.42 64.97 0.61
CA HIS A 579 -2.75 63.87 1.51
C HIS A 579 -3.85 64.35 2.45
N LYS A 580 -4.89 63.53 2.67
CA LYS A 580 -6.04 63.92 3.52
C LYS A 580 -5.62 64.20 4.96
N HIS A 581 -4.51 63.63 5.42
CA HIS A 581 -4.02 63.75 6.79
C HIS A 581 -2.57 64.25 6.74
N GLU A 582 -2.40 65.56 6.55
CA GLU A 582 -1.09 66.18 6.79
C GLU A 582 -0.67 65.91 8.23
N PRO A 583 0.65 65.82 8.54
CA PRO A 583 1.11 65.65 9.90
C PRO A 583 0.64 66.85 10.75
N GLN A 584 -0.47 66.66 11.47
CA GLN A 584 -1.14 67.71 12.25
C GLN A 584 -0.13 68.37 13.18
N ASP A 585 0.73 67.58 13.85
CA ASP A 585 1.76 68.06 14.76
C ASP A 585 2.69 69.14 14.18
N HIS A 586 3.06 69.05 12.90
CA HIS A 586 3.95 70.04 12.31
C HIS A 586 3.20 71.34 11.97
N ILE A 587 2.01 71.21 11.38
CA ILE A 587 1.16 72.36 11.04
C ILE A 587 0.73 73.09 12.33
N GLU A 588 0.35 72.37 13.38
CA GLU A 588 0.01 72.97 14.68
C GLU A 588 1.18 73.77 15.27
N LYS A 589 2.41 73.25 15.19
CA LYS A 589 3.59 74.01 15.63
C LYS A 589 3.82 75.27 14.80
N LEU A 590 3.56 75.24 13.49
CA LEU A 590 3.67 76.43 12.64
C LEU A 590 2.63 77.50 13.00
N LYS A 591 1.41 77.10 13.41
CA LYS A 591 0.35 78.05 13.81
C LYS A 591 0.77 78.94 14.98
N HIS A 592 1.62 78.46 15.89
CA HIS A 592 2.14 79.27 17.00
C HIS A 592 2.98 80.48 16.56
N HIS A 593 3.47 80.50 15.31
CA HIS A 593 4.39 81.54 14.82
C HIS A 593 3.80 82.46 13.75
N THR A 594 2.60 82.17 13.24
CA THR A 594 1.99 82.98 12.19
C THR A 594 0.47 82.88 12.15
N GLY A 595 -0.18 83.95 11.67
CA GLY A 595 -1.62 83.98 11.40
C GLY A 595 -2.00 83.38 10.04
N VAL A 596 -1.04 83.17 9.13
CA VAL A 596 -1.30 82.61 7.79
C VAL A 596 -0.22 81.61 7.38
N ILE A 597 -0.64 80.40 7.00
CA ILE A 597 0.22 79.36 6.43
C ILE A 597 -0.22 79.09 4.99
N ILE A 598 0.71 79.21 4.04
CA ILE A 598 0.45 78.92 2.62
C ILE A 598 1.18 77.64 2.20
N LEU A 599 0.40 76.62 1.87
CA LEU A 599 0.89 75.35 1.35
C LEU A 599 0.84 75.40 -0.18
N VAL A 600 1.99 75.63 -0.82
CA VAL A 600 2.09 75.75 -2.27
C VAL A 600 2.30 74.37 -2.87
N THR A 601 1.34 73.89 -3.65
CA THR A 601 1.37 72.54 -4.25
C THR A 601 1.73 72.56 -5.74
N THR A 602 2.23 71.45 -6.30
CA THR A 602 2.48 71.38 -7.76
C THR A 602 1.20 71.28 -8.60
N GLY A 603 0.07 70.90 -7.98
CA GLY A 603 -1.24 70.77 -8.59
C GLY A 603 -2.34 70.54 -7.54
N GLY A 604 -3.58 70.33 -7.99
CA GLY A 604 -4.76 70.18 -7.13
C GLY A 604 -5.70 71.39 -7.19
N GLU A 605 -6.66 71.45 -6.27
CA GLU A 605 -7.57 72.60 -6.11
C GLU A 605 -7.12 73.49 -4.95
N LYS A 606 -7.48 74.78 -5.00
CA LYS A 606 -7.26 75.69 -3.88
C LYS A 606 -8.27 75.38 -2.78
N GLU A 607 -7.76 75.24 -1.57
CA GLU A 607 -8.55 74.92 -0.38
C GLU A 607 -8.13 75.87 0.75
N MET A 608 -9.09 76.34 1.53
CA MET A 608 -8.82 77.21 2.67
C MET A 608 -9.48 76.60 3.90
N VAL A 609 -8.68 76.34 4.92
CA VAL A 609 -9.17 75.93 6.24
C VAL A 609 -9.10 77.14 7.15
N SER A 610 -10.27 77.65 7.52
CA SER A 610 -10.43 78.83 8.37
C SER A 610 -10.43 78.44 9.86
N GLY A 611 -9.63 79.14 10.67
CA GLY A 611 -9.48 79.00 12.12
C GLY A 611 -8.73 80.21 12.70
N GLU A 612 -8.17 80.13 13.91
CA GLU A 612 -7.34 81.21 14.49
C GLU A 612 -6.12 81.57 13.60
N THR A 613 -5.52 80.55 12.97
CA THR A 613 -4.53 80.68 11.89
C THR A 613 -5.14 80.16 10.59
N ALA A 614 -5.11 80.96 9.53
CA ALA A 614 -5.62 80.55 8.22
C ALA A 614 -4.60 79.65 7.49
N VAL A 615 -5.01 78.45 7.11
CA VAL A 615 -4.20 77.54 6.29
C VAL A 615 -4.74 77.53 4.86
N VAL A 616 -3.96 78.06 3.92
CA VAL A 616 -4.30 78.17 2.50
C VAL A 616 -3.49 77.18 1.72
N ARG A 617 -4.14 76.20 1.11
CA ARG A 617 -3.53 75.31 0.12
C ARG A 617 -3.79 75.87 -1.26
N ILE A 618 -2.73 76.06 -2.04
CA ILE A 618 -2.83 76.71 -3.35
C ILE A 618 -1.89 76.06 -4.37
N PRO A 619 -2.41 75.60 -5.53
CA PRO A 619 -1.58 75.13 -6.63
C PRO A 619 -0.63 76.23 -7.11
N PHE A 620 0.60 75.89 -7.49
CA PHE A 620 1.61 76.87 -7.90
C PHE A 620 1.14 77.74 -9.07
N SER A 621 0.37 77.18 -10.00
CA SER A 621 -0.23 77.93 -11.11
C SER A 621 -1.19 79.03 -10.62
N GLN A 622 -1.98 78.74 -9.59
CA GLN A 622 -2.89 79.69 -8.96
C GLN A 622 -2.14 80.64 -8.03
N PHE A 623 -1.11 80.17 -7.32
CA PHE A 623 -0.21 81.00 -6.53
C PHE A 623 0.46 82.07 -7.39
N VAL A 624 0.91 81.74 -8.60
CA VAL A 624 1.46 82.70 -9.57
C VAL A 624 0.41 83.72 -10.00
N LYS A 625 -0.85 83.31 -10.24
CA LYS A 625 -1.94 84.24 -10.57
C LYS A 625 -2.26 85.21 -9.43
N GLU A 626 -2.25 84.70 -8.20
CA GLU A 626 -2.60 85.46 -6.99
C GLU A 626 -1.38 86.10 -6.30
N SER A 627 -0.18 85.98 -6.87
CA SER A 627 1.05 86.34 -6.18
C SER A 627 1.12 87.83 -5.84
N LYS A 628 0.47 88.72 -6.61
CA LYS A 628 0.42 90.14 -6.27
C LYS A 628 -0.28 90.38 -4.94
N ALA A 629 -1.34 89.62 -4.65
CA ALA A 629 -2.05 89.69 -3.37
C ALA A 629 -1.29 88.94 -2.26
N LEU A 630 -0.71 87.78 -2.56
CA LEU A 630 -0.06 86.93 -1.56
C LEU A 630 1.35 87.39 -1.17
N LEU A 631 2.10 87.96 -2.11
CA LEU A 631 3.52 88.33 -1.97
C LEU A 631 3.78 89.82 -2.18
N GLY A 632 2.77 90.62 -2.54
CA GLY A 632 2.93 92.04 -2.89
C GLY A 632 3.46 92.29 -4.31
N MET A 633 3.71 91.23 -5.09
CA MET A 633 4.33 91.33 -6.41
C MET A 633 3.83 90.26 -7.39
N GLN A 634 3.69 90.65 -8.65
CA GLN A 634 3.22 89.75 -9.70
C GLN A 634 4.36 88.88 -10.26
N ILE A 635 4.25 87.57 -10.05
CA ILE A 635 5.14 86.57 -10.64
C ILE A 635 4.69 86.32 -12.08
N ARG A 636 5.65 86.18 -13.00
CA ARG A 636 5.39 85.92 -14.41
C ARG A 636 4.86 84.49 -14.60
N HIS A 637 3.86 84.34 -15.48
CA HIS A 637 3.28 83.04 -15.82
C HIS A 637 4.31 82.02 -16.35
N THR A 638 5.41 82.49 -16.96
CA THR A 638 6.52 81.65 -17.44
C THR A 638 7.22 80.86 -16.33
N GLU A 639 7.09 81.26 -15.05
CA GLU A 639 7.65 80.51 -13.93
C GLU A 639 6.95 79.16 -13.72
N ILE A 640 5.70 79.00 -14.17
CA ILE A 640 4.97 77.72 -14.14
C ILE A 640 5.66 76.69 -15.05
N GLU A 641 6.06 77.11 -16.25
CA GLU A 641 6.82 76.27 -17.18
C GLU A 641 8.23 75.97 -16.66
N ARG A 642 8.88 76.95 -16.00
CA ARG A 642 10.20 76.75 -15.39
C ARG A 642 10.16 75.74 -14.24
N LEU A 643 9.13 75.79 -13.38
CA LEU A 643 8.91 74.77 -12.35
C LEU A 643 8.70 73.40 -12.99
N SER A 644 7.83 73.34 -14.00
CA SER A 644 7.56 72.09 -14.73
C SER A 644 8.84 71.49 -15.31
N ASN A 645 9.71 72.30 -15.93
CA ASN A 645 10.99 71.84 -16.46
C ASN A 645 11.99 71.43 -15.38
N LYS A 646 12.01 72.12 -14.23
CA LYS A 646 12.87 71.79 -13.08
C LYS A 646 12.47 70.44 -12.46
N LEU A 647 11.17 70.14 -12.40
CA LEU A 647 10.65 68.88 -11.88
C LEU A 647 10.79 67.74 -12.91
N LYS A 648 10.58 68.01 -14.21
CA LYS A 648 10.78 67.03 -15.30
C LYS A 648 12.22 66.54 -15.43
N ARG A 649 13.22 67.40 -15.16
CA ARG A 649 14.65 67.03 -15.25
C ARG A 649 15.13 66.00 -14.22
N LYS A 650 14.30 65.61 -13.25
CA LYS A 650 14.63 64.60 -12.24
C LYS A 650 13.71 63.37 -12.27
N SER A 651 12.65 63.37 -13.07
CA SER A 651 11.50 62.51 -12.79
C SER A 651 11.41 61.19 -13.56
N PHE A 652 12.29 60.85 -14.51
CA PHE A 652 12.06 59.60 -15.27
C PHE A 652 13.26 58.79 -15.80
N TRP A 653 14.51 59.31 -15.79
CA TRP A 653 15.65 58.59 -16.40
C TRP A 653 16.94 58.63 -15.56
N GLU A 654 16.84 58.26 -14.28
CA GLU A 654 17.94 57.63 -13.52
C GLU A 654 17.42 56.42 -12.71
#